data_AF-A0A061IJV9-F1
#
_entry.id   AF-A0A061IJV9-F1
#
_cell.length_a   1.000
_cell.length_b   1.000
_cell.length_c   1.000
_cell.angle_alpha   90.00
_cell.angle_beta   90.00
_cell.angle_gamma   90.00
#
_symmetry.space_group_name_H-M   'P 1'
#
loop_
_entity.id
_entity.type
_entity.pdbx_description
1 polymer ?
#
loop_
_entity_poly.entity_id
_entity_poly.type
_entity_poly.pdbx_seq_one_letter_code
_entity_poly.pdbx_strand_id
1 'polypeptide(L)'
;MGARPSSPLDKRQQQQLRGQVDSLLRAFLPCYRRQLAAAVLRQISRELGPQEPAGCQLSHTKKLPRVREHQGPLTLLRGHPPQWQPTFCVLRGDGRLEWFSQKEEYESGGPPLGSAALTGYILLTSQREYLCLLDDLCPSSSGDLAQEEPLRVLEEPVSFALFLVHPFRAHLCFCARTRGAQRAWRLNLQGAIRLRATGAWEQSRARVGGWRTTGMVLQRSRAPAACAFLDAVQLYRRRRGFAGGKDATLGSDAEVLSAELMRELLPGLRSQALRGLRGAGRARARACAEFLDAVHAAVLARASAGLRAFQPEKDALLAALERTVRAELEHILQQRAQRARRLQVEIRDALEACLCRMVDPQLSQLTLALLSPVEAMLGAVRTLLIRGMDRLSHHLRKNPSGTRLRREVYEFGEIPWDPELMQICYREAERNRNHLAQLAEPFGFLGMRSLVFGVQDVAQQLMADAVTTFLQLADQCLTSTLDCGQAAEQLEKVRGLVLKKFTSDSETTRWRFTRDWLLDIFWPFVWNELGVSYNLEQPEVDGDILATEGVCRDVIQGLLLQRIDGELKKILGACNRTCTRADCSVAQWNQEGVDEGATAQLLSHSSYPDEEGPKHWSDSRYEHVMKLRQAALKSARDMWADYIMFVDSDNLITNPDTLSLLIAENKTVVAPMLDSRAAYSNFWCGMTSQGYYKRTPAYIPIRRRDRRGCFAVPMVHSTFLIDLRKAASRNLAFYPPHPDYTWSFDDIIVFAFSCKQAEVQMYVCNKEVYGFLPVPLRAHSSLQDEAESFMHVQLEVMVKHPPVQLSQFISAPSKTADKMGFDEVFMINLKRRRDRRERMLQALHEQEIDCRLVEAVDGKAMNTSQVEALGIQMLPGYRDPYHGRPLTKGELGCFLSHYNIWKEVVERGLQKSLVFEDDLRFEIFFKRRLMSLMRDRMQVEHPEKAVPRVRNLVEADYSYWTLAYVISLQGARKLLGAKPLAKMLPVDEFLPVMFDKHPVSEYKTHFSPRNLRAFSVEPLLIYPTHYTGDDGYVSDTETSVVWNNEQVKTDWDRAKSQKMREQQALSREAKNSDVLQSPLDSAARDEL
;
A
#
# COMPACT_ATOMS: atom_id res chain seq x y z
N MET A 1 -43.22 58.76 -5.48
CA MET A 1 -42.71 57.92 -4.37
C MET A 1 -43.16 56.49 -4.57
N GLY A 2 -42.21 55.57 -4.56
CA GLY A 2 -42.43 54.13 -4.71
C GLY A 2 -41.07 53.46 -4.58
N ALA A 3 -40.55 53.40 -3.36
CA ALA A 3 -39.33 52.67 -3.07
C ALA A 3 -39.58 51.21 -3.49
N ARG A 4 -38.90 50.75 -4.55
CA ARG A 4 -38.89 49.33 -4.90
C ARG A 4 -38.37 48.56 -3.67
N PRO A 5 -38.96 47.41 -3.33
CA PRO A 5 -38.49 46.59 -2.23
C PRO A 5 -37.00 46.27 -2.41
N SER A 6 -36.27 46.12 -1.30
CA SER A 6 -34.84 45.77 -1.25
C SER A 6 -34.51 44.40 -1.89
N SER A 7 -35.53 43.64 -2.32
CA SER A 7 -35.39 42.37 -3.04
C SER A 7 -36.33 42.35 -4.26
N PRO A 8 -35.86 41.86 -5.43
CA PRO A 8 -36.70 41.59 -6.60
C PRO A 8 -37.81 40.54 -6.39
N LEU A 9 -37.77 39.81 -5.26
CA LEU A 9 -38.71 38.74 -4.91
C LEU A 9 -39.72 39.23 -3.88
N ASP A 10 -41.01 39.03 -4.14
CA ASP A 10 -42.05 39.30 -3.14
C ASP A 10 -42.08 38.23 -2.02
N LYS A 11 -42.75 38.53 -0.90
CA LYS A 11 -42.79 37.62 0.26
C LYS A 11 -43.41 36.25 -0.07
N ARG A 12 -44.39 36.20 -0.97
CA ARG A 12 -45.08 34.96 -1.37
C ARG A 12 -44.16 34.09 -2.22
N GLN A 13 -43.45 34.69 -3.17
CA GLN A 13 -42.43 34.06 -4.01
C GLN A 13 -41.28 33.53 -3.16
N GLN A 14 -40.80 34.29 -2.17
CA GLN A 14 -39.78 33.82 -1.23
C GLN A 14 -40.24 32.59 -0.43
N GLN A 15 -41.49 32.57 0.04
CA GLN A 15 -42.05 31.43 0.78
C GLN A 15 -42.25 30.19 -0.10
N GLN A 16 -42.74 30.37 -1.33
CA GLN A 16 -42.87 29.28 -2.31
C GLN A 16 -41.51 28.70 -2.68
N LEU A 17 -40.53 29.55 -2.98
CA LEU A 17 -39.15 29.15 -3.30
C LEU A 17 -38.53 28.37 -2.14
N ARG A 18 -38.75 28.82 -0.89
CA ARG A 18 -38.30 28.11 0.31
C ARG A 18 -38.89 26.70 0.40
N GLY A 19 -40.20 26.54 0.18
CA GLY A 19 -40.86 25.24 0.18
C GLY A 19 -40.34 24.29 -0.91
N GLN A 20 -40.06 24.81 -2.11
CA GLN A 20 -39.47 24.05 -3.20
C GLN A 20 -38.05 23.60 -2.84
N VAL A 21 -37.17 24.51 -2.39
CA VAL A 21 -35.80 24.20 -1.97
C VAL A 21 -35.79 23.16 -0.85
N ASP A 22 -36.68 23.27 0.14
CA ASP A 22 -36.79 22.29 1.23
C ASP A 22 -37.24 20.90 0.76
N SER A 23 -38.08 20.84 -0.27
CA SER A 23 -38.46 19.57 -0.89
C SER A 23 -37.28 18.93 -1.60
N LEU A 24 -36.49 19.72 -2.33
CA LEU A 24 -35.31 19.23 -3.04
C LEU A 24 -34.19 18.81 -2.08
N LEU A 25 -33.98 19.54 -0.97
CA LEU A 25 -33.06 19.14 0.09
C LEU A 25 -33.48 17.82 0.74
N ARG A 26 -34.78 17.62 0.99
CA ARG A 26 -35.31 16.34 1.52
C ARG A 26 -35.09 15.17 0.55
N ALA A 27 -35.06 15.43 -0.76
CA ALA A 27 -34.72 14.41 -1.76
C ALA A 27 -33.20 14.15 -1.85
N PHE A 28 -32.37 15.18 -1.64
CA PHE A 28 -30.90 15.09 -1.74
C PHE A 28 -30.24 14.42 -0.52
N LEU A 29 -30.62 14.81 0.71
CA LEU A 29 -29.93 14.34 1.93
C LEU A 29 -29.90 12.81 2.10
N PRO A 30 -30.95 12.03 1.74
CA PRO A 30 -30.88 10.57 1.74
C PRO A 30 -29.81 10.00 0.81
N CYS A 31 -29.60 10.60 -0.37
CA CYS A 31 -28.50 10.22 -1.27
C CYS A 31 -27.14 10.49 -0.61
N TYR A 32 -27.00 11.63 0.08
CA TYR A 32 -25.76 11.97 0.77
C TYR A 32 -25.43 11.00 1.90
N ARG A 33 -26.42 10.63 2.73
CA ARG A 33 -26.26 9.62 3.79
C ARG A 33 -25.71 8.30 3.27
N ARG A 34 -26.30 7.76 2.20
CA ARG A 34 -25.87 6.47 1.62
C ARG A 34 -24.42 6.51 1.11
N GLN A 35 -24.01 7.64 0.52
CA GLN A 35 -22.65 7.76 -0.02
C GLN A 35 -21.57 7.91 1.07
N LEU A 36 -21.92 8.32 2.30
CA LEU A 36 -20.96 8.39 3.41
C LEU A 36 -20.36 7.02 3.73
N ALA A 37 -21.20 5.97 3.79
CA ALA A 37 -20.74 4.61 4.06
C ALA A 37 -19.76 4.11 2.98
N ALA A 38 -20.12 4.29 1.71
CA ALA A 38 -19.26 3.92 0.58
C ALA A 38 -17.92 4.68 0.58
N ALA A 39 -17.94 5.97 0.94
CA ALA A 39 -16.73 6.79 0.99
C ALA A 39 -15.80 6.44 2.16
N VAL A 40 -16.36 6.16 3.36
CA VAL A 40 -15.59 5.71 4.53
C VAL A 40 -14.94 4.35 4.26
N LEU A 41 -15.69 3.42 3.66
CA LEU A 41 -15.14 2.12 3.27
C LEU A 41 -14.01 2.27 2.24
N ARG A 42 -14.16 3.10 1.20
CA ARG A 42 -13.07 3.39 0.26
C ARG A 42 -11.85 4.03 0.92
N GLN A 43 -12.03 4.89 1.93
CA GLN A 43 -10.91 5.44 2.70
C GLN A 43 -10.20 4.33 3.48
N ILE A 44 -10.93 3.54 4.27
CA ILE A 44 -10.36 2.46 5.09
C ILE A 44 -9.66 1.42 4.20
N SER A 45 -10.25 1.05 3.06
CA SER A 45 -9.60 0.17 2.08
C SER A 45 -8.33 0.77 1.47
N ARG A 46 -8.23 2.09 1.29
CA ARG A 46 -6.99 2.76 0.84
C ARG A 46 -5.94 2.88 1.95
N GLU A 47 -6.37 3.03 3.20
CA GLU A 47 -5.48 3.05 4.36
C GLU A 47 -4.82 1.68 4.58
N LEU A 48 -5.55 0.61 4.26
CA LEU A 48 -5.13 -0.78 4.47
C LEU A 48 -4.60 -1.46 3.20
N GLY A 49 -4.91 -0.93 2.02
CA GLY A 49 -4.34 -1.36 0.76
C GLY A 49 -2.87 -0.96 0.63
N PRO A 50 -2.14 -1.55 -0.33
CA PRO A 50 -0.74 -1.23 -0.54
C PRO A 50 -0.58 0.26 -0.84
N GLN A 51 0.13 0.99 0.04
CA GLN A 51 0.52 2.38 -0.21
C GLN A 51 1.34 2.42 -1.50
N GLU A 52 0.96 3.27 -2.46
CA GLU A 52 1.75 3.46 -3.69
C GLU A 52 3.22 3.77 -3.34
N PRO A 53 4.20 3.18 -4.03
CA PRO A 53 5.60 3.48 -3.78
C PRO A 53 5.91 4.95 -4.12
N ALA A 54 6.74 5.55 -3.27
CA ALA A 54 7.25 6.94 -3.31
C ALA A 54 6.24 8.04 -2.91
N GLY A 55 6.39 8.54 -1.68
CA GLY A 55 5.93 9.90 -1.36
C GLY A 55 6.64 10.91 -2.26
N CYS A 56 5.96 12.02 -2.60
CA CYS A 56 6.52 13.12 -3.39
C CYS A 56 7.93 13.49 -2.89
N GLN A 57 8.89 13.62 -3.80
CA GLN A 57 10.27 13.92 -3.45
C GLN A 57 10.48 15.41 -3.10
N LEU A 58 9.66 16.28 -3.67
CA LEU A 58 9.55 17.68 -3.31
C LEU A 58 8.82 17.85 -1.98
N SER A 59 9.27 18.81 -1.19
CA SER A 59 8.61 19.19 0.06
C SER A 59 7.37 20.02 -0.22
N HIS A 60 6.23 19.58 0.31
CA HIS A 60 4.97 20.29 0.14
C HIS A 60 4.98 21.64 0.83
N THR A 61 4.46 22.66 0.13
CA THR A 61 4.28 23.98 0.72
C THR A 61 3.23 23.96 1.83
N LYS A 62 3.56 24.57 2.98
CA LYS A 62 2.59 24.82 4.07
C LYS A 62 1.71 26.05 3.83
N LYS A 63 2.02 26.86 2.80
CA LYS A 63 1.22 28.03 2.45
C LYS A 63 -0.03 27.57 1.70
N LEU A 64 -1.21 27.92 2.22
CA LEU A 64 -2.46 27.67 1.51
C LEU A 64 -2.46 28.37 0.14
N PRO A 65 -2.95 27.68 -0.91
CA PRO A 65 -3.23 28.31 -2.18
C PRO A 65 -4.09 29.56 -2.05
N ARG A 66 -3.56 30.67 -2.53
CA ARG A 66 -4.16 31.99 -2.46
C ARG A 66 -3.93 32.74 -3.77
N VAL A 67 -4.80 33.68 -4.08
CA VAL A 67 -4.48 34.69 -5.09
C VAL A 67 -3.67 35.79 -4.43
N ARG A 68 -2.69 36.35 -5.14
CA ARG A 68 -2.04 37.58 -4.71
C ARG A 68 -3.08 38.68 -4.60
N GLU A 69 -3.19 39.32 -3.44
CA GLU A 69 -4.14 40.41 -3.26
C GLU A 69 -3.86 41.52 -4.29
N HIS A 70 -4.93 41.99 -4.93
CA HIS A 70 -4.84 43.00 -5.98
C HIS A 70 -5.88 44.07 -5.76
N GLN A 71 -5.47 45.34 -5.82
CA GLN A 71 -6.36 46.47 -5.58
C GLN A 71 -6.09 47.59 -6.59
N GLY A 72 -7.13 48.36 -6.91
CA GLY A 72 -7.00 49.46 -7.85
C GLY A 72 -8.33 50.06 -8.30
N PRO A 73 -8.28 51.22 -8.98
CA PRO A 73 -9.46 51.89 -9.47
C PRO A 73 -10.03 51.18 -10.71
N LEU A 74 -11.35 50.98 -10.72
CA LEU A 74 -12.14 50.51 -11.86
C LEU A 74 -13.42 51.35 -11.97
N THR A 75 -14.03 51.37 -13.15
CA THR A 75 -15.37 51.94 -13.31
C THR A 75 -16.37 50.80 -13.38
N LEU A 76 -17.38 50.80 -12.52
CA LEU A 76 -18.41 49.77 -12.42
C LEU A 76 -19.74 50.31 -12.95
N LEU A 77 -20.40 49.53 -13.81
CA LEU A 77 -21.73 49.85 -14.32
C LEU A 77 -22.82 49.46 -13.32
N ARG A 78 -23.44 50.44 -12.65
CA ARG A 78 -24.42 50.23 -11.57
C ARG A 78 -25.53 51.31 -11.56
N GLY A 79 -26.61 51.06 -10.83
CA GLY A 79 -27.74 51.99 -10.67
C GLY A 79 -28.94 51.67 -11.58
N HIS A 80 -30.04 52.41 -11.39
CA HIS A 80 -31.26 52.33 -12.19
C HIS A 80 -31.72 53.76 -12.58
N PRO A 81 -31.52 54.21 -13.84
CA PRO A 81 -30.88 53.50 -14.96
C PRO A 81 -29.37 53.25 -14.74
N PRO A 82 -28.78 52.24 -15.40
CA PRO A 82 -27.38 51.88 -15.18
C PRO A 82 -26.42 52.93 -15.74
N GLN A 83 -25.47 53.37 -14.91
CA GLN A 83 -24.45 54.34 -15.27
C GLN A 83 -23.05 53.85 -14.84
N TRP A 84 -22.03 54.23 -15.61
CA TRP A 84 -20.63 53.95 -15.28
C TRP A 84 -20.17 54.87 -14.13
N GLN A 85 -19.80 54.28 -12.99
CA GLN A 85 -19.36 55.04 -11.81
C GLN A 85 -17.96 54.60 -11.36
N PRO A 86 -17.08 55.53 -10.96
CA PRO A 86 -15.76 55.19 -10.43
C PRO A 86 -15.89 54.44 -9.10
N THR A 87 -15.08 53.41 -8.93
CA THR A 87 -15.07 52.53 -7.76
C THR A 87 -13.65 52.08 -7.44
N PHE A 88 -13.36 51.82 -6.17
CA PHE A 88 -12.12 51.18 -5.76
C PHE A 88 -12.38 49.70 -5.51
N CYS A 89 -11.71 48.83 -6.28
CA CYS A 89 -11.92 47.38 -6.19
C CYS A 89 -10.75 46.71 -5.48
N VAL A 90 -11.06 45.69 -4.67
CA VAL A 90 -10.09 44.89 -3.92
C VAL A 90 -10.40 43.41 -4.13
N LEU A 91 -9.43 42.67 -4.66
CA LEU A 91 -9.46 41.22 -4.76
C LEU A 91 -8.69 40.62 -3.59
N ARG A 92 -9.41 39.88 -2.74
CA ARG A 92 -8.87 39.23 -1.55
C ARG A 92 -8.20 37.89 -1.88
N GLY A 93 -7.30 37.45 -1.00
CA GLY A 93 -6.56 36.20 -1.18
C GLY A 93 -7.43 34.93 -1.22
N ASP A 94 -8.66 35.00 -0.69
CA ASP A 94 -9.66 33.92 -0.71
C ASP A 94 -10.49 33.86 -2.01
N GLY A 95 -10.24 34.77 -2.96
CA GLY A 95 -10.93 34.86 -4.24
C GLY A 95 -12.24 35.65 -4.23
N ARG A 96 -12.51 36.47 -3.20
CA ARG A 96 -13.62 37.43 -3.17
C ARG A 96 -13.22 38.78 -3.78
N LEU A 97 -14.12 39.35 -4.59
CA LEU A 97 -14.01 40.70 -5.11
C LEU A 97 -14.91 41.65 -4.31
N GLU A 98 -14.34 42.68 -3.73
CA GLU A 98 -15.01 43.75 -2.98
C GLU A 98 -14.87 45.08 -3.71
N TRP A 99 -15.87 45.94 -3.65
CA TRP A 99 -15.79 47.29 -4.22
C TRP A 99 -16.32 48.35 -3.26
N PHE A 100 -15.64 49.49 -3.27
CA PHE A 100 -15.86 50.64 -2.39
C PHE A 100 -16.13 51.89 -3.23
N SER A 101 -16.70 52.92 -2.61
CA SER A 101 -16.97 54.18 -3.31
C SER A 101 -15.67 54.90 -3.66
N GLN A 102 -14.72 54.92 -2.71
CA GLN A 102 -13.41 55.54 -2.81
C GLN A 102 -12.37 54.72 -2.04
N LYS A 103 -11.07 55.05 -2.16
CA LYS A 103 -9.96 54.28 -1.57
C LYS A 103 -9.89 54.47 -0.04
N GLU A 104 -10.23 55.65 0.42
CA GLU A 104 -10.19 56.10 1.81
C GLU A 104 -11.17 55.30 2.69
N GLU A 105 -12.31 54.90 2.13
CA GLU A 105 -13.32 54.05 2.79
C GLU A 105 -12.79 52.63 3.07
N TYR A 106 -11.99 52.09 2.15
CA TYR A 106 -11.30 50.82 2.36
C TYR A 106 -10.19 50.92 3.41
N GLU A 107 -9.35 51.96 3.32
CA GLU A 107 -8.22 52.18 4.24
C GLU A 107 -8.67 52.46 5.68
N SER A 108 -9.86 53.05 5.86
CA SER A 108 -10.49 53.27 7.17
C SER A 108 -11.26 52.06 7.70
N GLY A 109 -11.33 50.95 6.94
CA GLY A 109 -12.04 49.73 7.36
C GLY A 109 -13.57 49.81 7.25
N GLY A 110 -14.09 50.71 6.41
CA GLY A 110 -15.52 50.82 6.12
C GLY A 110 -16.10 49.57 5.42
N PRO A 111 -17.43 49.37 5.47
CA PRO A 111 -18.07 48.25 4.79
C PRO A 111 -18.02 48.41 3.26
N PRO A 112 -17.83 47.33 2.48
CA PRO A 112 -17.87 47.42 1.02
C PRO A 112 -19.28 47.72 0.52
N LEU A 113 -19.37 48.45 -0.60
CA LEU A 113 -20.64 48.69 -1.31
C LEU A 113 -21.24 47.39 -1.87
N GLY A 114 -20.38 46.42 -2.14
CA GLY A 114 -20.77 45.08 -2.51
C GLY A 114 -19.58 44.13 -2.56
N SER A 115 -19.88 42.84 -2.51
CA SER A 115 -18.90 41.77 -2.52
C SER A 115 -19.43 40.59 -3.32
N ALA A 116 -18.57 39.96 -4.12
CA ALA A 116 -18.89 38.78 -4.88
C ALA A 116 -17.78 37.73 -4.78
N ALA A 117 -18.14 36.52 -4.33
CA ALA A 117 -17.30 35.34 -4.53
C ALA A 117 -17.28 35.00 -6.04
N LEU A 118 -16.09 34.81 -6.61
CA LEU A 118 -15.93 34.62 -8.06
C LEU A 118 -16.17 33.17 -8.54
N THR A 119 -16.70 32.31 -7.67
CA THR A 119 -17.10 30.93 -8.00
C THR A 119 -18.10 30.92 -9.16
N GLY A 120 -17.85 30.10 -10.18
CA GLY A 120 -18.75 29.93 -11.33
C GLY A 120 -18.72 31.05 -12.39
N TYR A 121 -18.10 32.20 -12.10
CA TYR A 121 -18.05 33.31 -13.07
C TYR A 121 -17.19 32.97 -14.30
N ILE A 122 -17.49 33.63 -15.41
CA ILE A 122 -16.72 33.64 -16.65
C ILE A 122 -16.29 35.09 -16.90
N LEU A 123 -15.00 35.29 -17.18
CA LEU A 123 -14.47 36.61 -17.52
C LEU A 123 -14.41 36.78 -19.04
N LEU A 124 -15.09 37.81 -19.55
CA LEU A 124 -15.02 38.25 -20.95
C LEU A 124 -14.36 39.63 -21.02
N THR A 125 -13.50 39.83 -22.01
CA THR A 125 -12.90 41.14 -22.31
C THR A 125 -13.42 41.77 -23.60
N SER A 126 -14.25 41.03 -24.35
CA SER A 126 -14.90 41.48 -25.58
C SER A 126 -16.33 41.91 -25.28
N GLN A 127 -16.64 43.17 -25.56
CA GLN A 127 -18.01 43.69 -25.46
C GLN A 127 -18.95 42.97 -26.43
N ARG A 128 -18.48 42.64 -27.64
CA ARG A 128 -19.27 41.90 -28.64
C ARG A 128 -19.71 40.53 -28.11
N GLU A 129 -18.79 39.77 -27.52
CA GLU A 129 -19.10 38.46 -26.94
C GLU A 129 -20.11 38.57 -25.79
N TYR A 130 -19.95 39.58 -24.94
CA TYR A 130 -20.88 39.84 -23.84
C TYR A 130 -22.29 40.17 -24.34
N LEU A 131 -22.40 41.00 -25.38
CA LEU A 131 -23.69 41.37 -25.97
C LEU A 131 -24.39 40.18 -26.62
N CYS A 132 -23.67 39.33 -27.36
CA CYS A 132 -24.24 38.09 -27.91
C CYS A 132 -24.82 37.19 -26.80
N LEU A 133 -24.08 37.03 -25.68
CA LEU A 133 -24.54 36.23 -24.55
C LEU A 133 -25.81 36.81 -23.90
N LEU A 134 -25.93 38.14 -23.84
CA LEU A 134 -27.15 38.78 -23.35
C LEU A 134 -28.35 38.53 -24.28
N ASP A 135 -28.12 38.51 -25.58
CA ASP A 135 -29.17 38.24 -26.58
C ASP A 135 -29.67 36.78 -26.48
N ASP A 136 -28.78 35.81 -26.20
CA ASP A 136 -29.14 34.40 -25.97
C ASP A 136 -29.97 34.17 -24.70
N LEU A 137 -29.79 35.00 -23.66
CA LEU A 137 -30.52 34.87 -22.39
C LEU A 137 -32.01 35.21 -22.51
N CYS A 138 -32.40 36.01 -23.51
CA CYS A 138 -33.77 36.43 -23.78
C CYS A 138 -33.99 36.55 -25.30
N PRO A 139 -34.29 35.46 -26.02
CA PRO A 139 -34.62 35.55 -27.44
C PRO A 139 -35.84 36.46 -27.60
N SER A 140 -35.72 37.45 -28.49
CA SER A 140 -36.76 38.45 -28.72
C SER A 140 -38.05 37.75 -29.15
N SER A 141 -39.09 37.78 -28.29
CA SER A 141 -40.43 37.38 -28.71
C SER A 141 -40.90 38.39 -29.75
N SER A 142 -41.09 37.94 -30.99
CA SER A 142 -41.71 38.71 -32.06
C SER A 142 -43.16 39.01 -31.67
N GLY A 143 -43.41 40.17 -31.08
CA GLY A 143 -44.75 40.64 -30.73
C GLY A 143 -44.81 41.32 -29.37
N ASP A 144 -44.32 42.57 -29.32
CA ASP A 144 -45.03 43.72 -28.75
C ASP A 144 -44.06 44.90 -28.63
N LEU A 145 -44.25 45.88 -29.52
CA LEU A 145 -43.54 47.16 -29.53
C LEU A 145 -44.12 48.07 -28.44
N ALA A 146 -43.66 47.90 -27.20
CA ALA A 146 -43.75 48.97 -26.21
C ALA A 146 -42.48 49.82 -26.28
N GLN A 147 -42.66 51.12 -26.55
CA GLN A 147 -41.61 52.14 -26.54
C GLN A 147 -40.97 52.24 -25.14
N GLU A 148 -39.88 51.52 -24.89
CA GLU A 148 -38.97 51.77 -23.78
C GLU A 148 -37.53 51.86 -24.30
N GLU A 149 -36.77 52.83 -23.79
CA GLU A 149 -35.42 53.16 -24.28
C GLU A 149 -34.46 51.95 -24.26
N PRO A 150 -33.74 51.66 -25.36
CA PRO A 150 -32.67 50.67 -25.35
C PRO A 150 -31.55 51.08 -24.39
N LEU A 151 -30.84 50.10 -23.82
CA LEU A 151 -29.68 50.30 -22.95
C LEU A 151 -28.48 50.87 -23.75
N ARG A 152 -28.54 52.15 -24.17
CA ARG A 152 -27.50 52.83 -24.96
C ARG A 152 -26.12 52.79 -24.30
N VAL A 153 -26.07 52.79 -22.96
CA VAL A 153 -24.83 52.75 -22.16
C VAL A 153 -23.99 51.47 -22.38
N LEU A 154 -24.60 50.38 -22.86
CA LEU A 154 -23.91 49.14 -23.23
C LEU A 154 -23.66 49.00 -24.74
N GLU A 155 -24.21 49.90 -25.55
CA GLU A 155 -24.04 49.94 -27.00
C GLU A 155 -22.87 50.84 -27.42
N GLU A 156 -22.48 51.80 -26.58
CA GLU A 156 -21.26 52.58 -26.75
C GLU A 156 -20.00 51.71 -26.56
N PRO A 157 -18.97 51.85 -27.41
CA PRO A 157 -17.75 51.05 -27.31
C PRO A 157 -17.00 51.34 -26.01
N VAL A 158 -16.90 50.35 -25.14
CA VAL A 158 -16.20 50.45 -23.85
C VAL A 158 -14.75 50.03 -24.02
N SER A 159 -13.84 50.98 -23.88
CA SER A 159 -12.40 50.68 -23.89
C SER A 159 -12.01 49.88 -22.64
N PHE A 160 -11.20 48.83 -22.84
CA PHE A 160 -10.61 48.03 -21.76
C PHE A 160 -11.62 47.39 -20.78
N ALA A 161 -12.70 46.82 -21.32
CA ALA A 161 -13.77 46.20 -20.54
C ALA A 161 -13.38 44.87 -19.88
N LEU A 162 -14.05 44.56 -18.77
CA LEU A 162 -13.96 43.34 -17.96
C LEU A 162 -15.38 42.95 -17.53
N PHE A 163 -15.96 41.96 -18.19
CA PHE A 163 -17.31 41.48 -17.90
C PHE A 163 -17.24 40.13 -17.16
N LEU A 164 -17.74 40.10 -15.94
CA LEU A 164 -17.92 38.88 -15.15
C LEU A 164 -19.37 38.41 -15.31
N VAL A 165 -19.53 37.27 -15.98
CA VAL A 165 -20.82 36.66 -16.33
C VAL A 165 -21.04 35.40 -15.51
N HIS A 166 -22.26 35.17 -15.03
CA HIS A 166 -22.61 33.97 -14.29
C HIS A 166 -24.03 33.50 -14.68
N PRO A 167 -24.27 32.18 -14.83
CA PRO A 167 -25.58 31.67 -15.28
C PRO A 167 -26.77 32.02 -14.39
N PHE A 168 -26.51 32.18 -13.08
CA PHE A 168 -27.54 32.38 -12.05
C PHE A 168 -27.36 33.67 -11.23
N ARG A 169 -26.38 34.52 -11.55
CA ARG A 169 -26.01 35.67 -10.71
C ARG A 169 -25.89 36.92 -11.55
N ALA A 170 -25.91 38.08 -10.89
CA ALA A 170 -25.82 39.36 -11.56
C ALA A 170 -24.48 39.47 -12.31
N HIS A 171 -24.55 39.97 -13.54
CA HIS A 171 -23.37 40.25 -14.35
C HIS A 171 -22.68 41.50 -13.80
N LEU A 172 -21.37 41.44 -13.57
CA LEU A 172 -20.59 42.59 -13.13
C LEU A 172 -19.79 43.13 -14.31
N CYS A 173 -20.05 44.38 -14.69
CA CYS A 173 -19.39 45.01 -15.83
C CYS A 173 -18.43 46.10 -15.33
N PHE A 174 -17.14 45.90 -15.56
CA PHE A 174 -16.10 46.86 -15.20
C PHE A 174 -15.37 47.38 -16.45
N CYS A 175 -14.75 48.55 -16.36
CA CYS A 175 -13.76 49.00 -17.32
C CYS A 175 -12.53 49.61 -16.63
N ALA A 176 -11.35 49.33 -17.18
CA ALA A 176 -10.08 49.85 -16.69
C ALA A 176 -9.68 51.12 -17.44
N ARG A 177 -8.86 51.99 -16.82
CA ARG A 177 -8.39 53.23 -17.46
C ARG A 177 -7.32 53.01 -18.53
N THR A 178 -6.58 51.91 -18.44
CA THR A 178 -5.46 51.60 -19.34
C THR A 178 -5.45 50.12 -19.71
N ARG A 179 -4.84 49.79 -20.85
CA ARG A 179 -4.61 48.41 -21.29
C ARG A 179 -3.79 47.60 -20.26
N GLY A 180 -2.82 48.23 -19.62
CA GLY A 180 -2.01 47.61 -18.56
C GLY A 180 -2.84 47.23 -17.34
N ALA A 181 -3.68 48.15 -16.87
CA ALA A 181 -4.59 47.90 -15.76
C ALA A 181 -5.62 46.80 -16.09
N GLN A 182 -6.19 46.81 -17.30
CA GLN A 182 -7.08 45.75 -17.76
C GLN A 182 -6.39 44.38 -17.74
N ARG A 183 -5.15 44.31 -18.25
CA ARG A 183 -4.38 43.07 -18.27
C ARG A 183 -4.11 42.56 -16.86
N ALA A 184 -3.69 43.44 -15.94
CA ALA A 184 -3.44 43.07 -14.55
C ALA A 184 -4.70 42.55 -13.86
N TRP A 185 -5.81 43.29 -13.95
CA TRP A 185 -7.10 42.86 -13.40
C TRP A 185 -7.59 41.55 -14.02
N ARG A 186 -7.47 41.39 -15.34
CA ARG A 186 -7.86 40.16 -16.04
C ARG A 186 -7.13 38.93 -15.48
N LEU A 187 -5.81 39.00 -15.32
CA LEU A 187 -5.01 37.88 -14.81
C LEU A 187 -5.35 37.54 -13.35
N ASN A 188 -5.51 38.56 -12.50
CA ASN A 188 -5.88 38.37 -11.10
C ASN A 188 -7.30 37.79 -10.94
N LEU A 189 -8.27 38.30 -11.70
CA LEU A 189 -9.65 37.79 -11.71
C LEU A 189 -9.71 36.34 -12.24
N GLN A 190 -8.96 36.02 -13.29
CA GLN A 190 -8.83 34.64 -13.78
C GLN A 190 -8.23 33.71 -12.71
N GLY A 191 -7.19 34.16 -12.01
CA GLY A 191 -6.59 33.45 -10.88
C GLY A 191 -7.59 33.18 -9.75
N ALA A 192 -8.45 34.16 -9.42
CA ALA A 192 -9.47 34.01 -8.39
C ALA A 192 -10.63 33.10 -8.81
N ILE A 193 -11.10 33.20 -10.06
CA ILE A 193 -12.08 32.25 -10.60
C ILE A 193 -11.52 30.83 -10.53
N ARG A 194 -10.26 30.62 -10.92
CA ARG A 194 -9.57 29.33 -10.84
C ARG A 194 -9.48 28.83 -9.40
N LEU A 195 -8.97 29.64 -8.46
CA LEU A 195 -8.84 29.27 -7.05
C LEU A 195 -10.17 28.80 -6.45
N ARG A 196 -11.24 29.56 -6.69
CA ARG A 196 -12.61 29.24 -6.24
C ARG A 196 -13.20 28.04 -6.97
N ALA A 197 -12.72 27.75 -8.18
CA ALA A 197 -13.16 26.63 -8.98
C ALA A 197 -12.55 25.30 -8.52
N THR A 198 -11.26 25.27 -8.17
CA THR A 198 -10.53 23.99 -8.04
C THR A 198 -10.08 23.59 -6.65
N GLY A 199 -9.97 24.54 -5.72
CA GLY A 199 -9.52 24.25 -4.36
C GLY A 199 -8.05 23.84 -4.25
N ALA A 200 -7.44 24.31 -3.17
CA ALA A 200 -6.12 23.88 -2.74
C ALA A 200 -6.02 22.36 -2.55
N TRP A 201 -4.93 21.76 -3.04
CA TRP A 201 -4.46 20.45 -2.60
C TRP A 201 -4.13 20.52 -1.11
N GLU A 202 -4.76 19.70 -0.27
CA GLU A 202 -4.27 19.49 1.10
C GLU A 202 -4.28 18.01 1.46
N GLN A 203 -3.09 17.52 1.78
CA GLN A 203 -2.82 16.19 2.32
C GLN A 203 -2.45 16.35 3.80
N SER A 204 -3.32 17.00 4.58
CA SER A 204 -3.09 17.18 6.03
C SER A 204 -3.68 15.98 6.80
N ARG A 205 -2.79 15.17 7.39
CA ARG A 205 -3.11 14.24 8.50
C ARG A 205 -3.71 15.06 9.64
N ALA A 206 -5.03 15.10 9.77
CA ALA A 206 -5.69 15.61 10.96
C ALA A 206 -5.82 14.49 11.99
N ARG A 207 -4.84 14.37 12.89
CA ARG A 207 -5.07 13.78 14.21
C ARG A 207 -5.96 14.75 15.00
N VAL A 208 -7.12 14.26 15.42
CA VAL A 208 -7.95 14.67 16.56
C VAL A 208 -7.88 16.16 16.97
N GLY A 209 -8.92 16.93 16.61
CA GLY A 209 -9.29 18.15 17.33
C GLY A 209 -9.68 19.35 16.44
N GLY A 210 -10.98 19.70 16.44
CA GLY A 210 -11.47 21.03 16.03
C GLY A 210 -11.89 21.20 14.57
N TRP A 211 -13.17 20.91 14.27
CA TRP A 211 -13.76 21.15 12.95
C TRP A 211 -14.19 22.63 12.82
N ARG A 212 -13.47 23.40 12.00
CA ARG A 212 -13.99 24.61 11.35
C ARG A 212 -13.56 24.63 9.88
N THR A 213 -14.28 23.89 9.06
CA THR A 213 -14.14 23.88 7.60
C THR A 213 -15.02 24.97 6.97
N THR A 214 -14.63 26.24 7.14
CA THR A 214 -15.18 27.34 6.32
C THR A 214 -14.24 27.62 5.16
N GLY A 215 -14.46 26.99 4.01
CA GLY A 215 -13.95 27.50 2.73
C GLY A 215 -13.14 26.56 1.82
N MET A 216 -13.09 25.25 2.04
CA MET A 216 -12.42 24.33 1.10
C MET A 216 -13.35 23.85 0.00
N VAL A 217 -12.88 23.90 -1.26
CA VAL A 217 -13.61 23.42 -2.45
C VAL A 217 -13.54 21.89 -2.51
N LEU A 218 -14.69 21.26 -2.70
CA LEU A 218 -14.91 19.83 -2.49
C LEU A 218 -14.13 18.89 -3.43
N GLN A 219 -13.86 19.32 -4.66
CA GLN A 219 -13.45 18.45 -5.78
C GLN A 219 -12.11 17.73 -5.61
N ARG A 220 -11.26 18.19 -4.69
CA ARG A 220 -9.94 17.61 -4.43
C ARG A 220 -9.73 17.17 -2.99
N SER A 221 -10.76 17.30 -2.15
CA SER A 221 -10.70 16.81 -0.79
C SER A 221 -10.81 15.29 -0.80
N ARG A 222 -9.80 14.62 -0.24
CA ARG A 222 -9.81 13.17 -0.02
C ARG A 222 -10.63 12.76 1.22
N ALA A 223 -11.21 13.73 1.94
CA ALA A 223 -12.05 13.44 3.09
C ALA A 223 -13.32 12.68 2.63
N PRO A 224 -13.76 11.64 3.36
CA PRO A 224 -14.95 10.85 3.00
C PRO A 224 -16.18 11.71 2.80
N ALA A 225 -16.39 12.69 3.67
CA ALA A 225 -17.55 13.57 3.64
C ALA A 225 -17.63 14.36 2.32
N ALA A 226 -16.50 14.80 1.78
CA ALA A 226 -16.43 15.56 0.52
C ALA A 226 -16.62 14.64 -0.68
N CYS A 227 -15.95 13.48 -0.69
CA CYS A 227 -16.12 12.46 -1.73
C CYS A 227 -17.57 11.98 -1.80
N ALA A 228 -18.18 11.66 -0.66
CA ALA A 228 -19.58 11.26 -0.54
C ALA A 228 -20.55 12.33 -1.04
N PHE A 229 -20.27 13.61 -0.77
CA PHE A 229 -21.12 14.71 -1.20
C PHE A 229 -21.13 14.83 -2.73
N LEU A 230 -19.95 14.77 -3.36
CA LEU A 230 -19.85 14.86 -4.82
C LEU A 230 -20.49 13.64 -5.51
N ASP A 231 -20.28 12.45 -4.96
CA ASP A 231 -20.94 11.23 -5.44
C ASP A 231 -22.47 11.35 -5.31
N ALA A 232 -22.97 11.92 -4.20
CA ALA A 232 -24.39 12.16 -3.99
C ALA A 232 -24.96 13.21 -4.97
N VAL A 233 -24.22 14.27 -5.29
CA VAL A 233 -24.58 15.25 -6.33
C VAL A 233 -24.68 14.57 -7.69
N GLN A 234 -23.73 13.72 -8.05
CA GLN A 234 -23.77 12.97 -9.31
C GLN A 234 -24.96 12.01 -9.36
N LEU A 235 -25.26 11.30 -8.27
CA LEU A 235 -26.42 10.43 -8.17
C LEU A 235 -27.74 11.23 -8.28
N TYR A 236 -27.82 12.36 -7.59
CA TYR A 236 -28.98 13.23 -7.59
C TYR A 236 -29.29 13.76 -9.00
N ARG A 237 -28.27 14.25 -9.73
CA ARG A 237 -28.40 14.69 -11.13
C ARG A 237 -28.92 13.58 -12.03
N ARG A 238 -28.35 12.37 -11.90
CA ARG A 238 -28.71 11.21 -12.72
C ARG A 238 -30.18 10.80 -12.56
N ARG A 239 -30.68 10.74 -11.31
CA ARG A 239 -32.09 10.42 -11.03
C ARG A 239 -33.09 11.42 -11.64
N ARG A 240 -32.62 12.62 -11.99
CA ARG A 240 -33.43 13.67 -12.61
C ARG A 240 -33.24 13.77 -14.13
N GLY A 241 -32.46 12.87 -14.73
CA GLY A 241 -32.21 12.86 -16.18
C GLY A 241 -31.24 13.94 -16.66
N PHE A 242 -30.49 14.59 -15.76
CA PHE A 242 -29.46 15.55 -16.16
C PHE A 242 -28.13 14.82 -16.43
N ALA A 243 -27.77 14.65 -17.71
CA ALA A 243 -26.49 14.07 -18.13
C ALA A 243 -25.41 15.14 -18.34
N GLY A 244 -24.19 14.89 -17.82
CA GLY A 244 -22.97 15.65 -18.14
C GLY A 244 -22.84 17.04 -17.48
N GLY A 245 -21.68 17.34 -16.87
CA GLY A 245 -21.32 18.70 -16.44
C GLY A 245 -20.52 18.81 -15.14
N LYS A 246 -19.19 18.68 -15.20
CA LYS A 246 -18.30 18.92 -14.04
C LYS A 246 -18.13 20.41 -13.71
N ASP A 247 -18.39 21.32 -14.65
CA ASP A 247 -18.30 22.76 -14.40
C ASP A 247 -19.36 23.27 -13.39
N ALA A 248 -20.37 22.44 -13.11
CA ALA A 248 -21.40 22.68 -12.11
C ALA A 248 -21.04 22.24 -10.68
N THR A 249 -19.89 21.58 -10.46
CA THR A 249 -19.44 21.13 -9.12
C THR A 249 -18.40 22.06 -8.49
N LEU A 250 -18.22 23.28 -9.00
CA LEU A 250 -17.19 24.22 -8.57
C LEU A 250 -17.65 25.00 -7.32
N GLY A 251 -16.82 25.05 -6.27
CA GLY A 251 -17.09 25.78 -5.03
C GLY A 251 -17.24 24.91 -3.76
N SER A 252 -17.74 25.53 -2.69
CA SER A 252 -18.15 24.88 -1.44
C SER A 252 -19.38 23.98 -1.62
N ASP A 253 -19.66 23.12 -0.64
CA ASP A 253 -20.85 22.26 -0.62
C ASP A 253 -22.16 23.01 -0.82
N ALA A 254 -22.31 24.16 -0.15
CA ALA A 254 -23.46 25.03 -0.33
C ALA A 254 -23.52 25.63 -1.76
N GLU A 255 -22.40 26.11 -2.32
CA GLU A 255 -22.37 26.68 -3.68
C GLU A 255 -22.70 25.62 -4.73
N VAL A 256 -22.13 24.42 -4.62
CA VAL A 256 -22.39 23.30 -5.55
C VAL A 256 -23.85 22.86 -5.48
N LEU A 257 -24.37 22.63 -4.28
CA LEU A 257 -25.77 22.25 -4.10
C LEU A 257 -26.71 23.37 -4.54
N SER A 258 -26.30 24.63 -4.47
CA SER A 258 -27.13 25.73 -4.97
C SER A 258 -27.18 25.75 -6.49
N ALA A 259 -26.07 25.46 -7.18
CA ALA A 259 -26.02 25.41 -8.64
C ALA A 259 -26.90 24.29 -9.22
N GLU A 260 -26.68 23.05 -8.78
CA GLU A 260 -27.72 22.25 -8.12
C GLU A 260 -29.20 22.56 -8.37
N LEU A 261 -29.76 23.02 -7.28
CA LEU A 261 -31.16 23.36 -7.11
C LEU A 261 -31.57 24.47 -8.09
N MET A 262 -30.69 25.43 -8.38
CA MET A 262 -30.94 26.48 -9.37
C MET A 262 -31.19 25.90 -10.76
N ARG A 263 -30.46 24.87 -11.19
CA ARG A 263 -30.68 24.22 -12.49
C ARG A 263 -32.05 23.56 -12.57
N GLU A 264 -32.49 22.91 -11.50
CA GLU A 264 -33.80 22.25 -11.43
C GLU A 264 -34.96 23.26 -11.37
N LEU A 265 -34.76 24.37 -10.68
CA LEU A 265 -35.77 25.43 -10.57
C LEU A 265 -35.85 26.31 -11.82
N LEU A 266 -34.75 26.42 -12.60
CA LEU A 266 -34.65 27.37 -13.71
C LEU A 266 -35.75 27.22 -14.78
N PRO A 267 -36.11 26.02 -15.29
CA PRO A 267 -37.19 25.89 -16.28
C PRO A 267 -38.54 26.40 -15.74
N GLY A 268 -38.87 26.07 -14.50
CA GLY A 268 -40.09 26.54 -13.83
C GLY A 268 -40.08 28.05 -13.62
N LEU A 269 -38.97 28.61 -13.15
CA LEU A 269 -38.78 30.05 -12.97
C LEU A 269 -38.85 30.80 -14.30
N ARG A 270 -38.29 30.25 -15.38
CA ARG A 270 -38.37 30.83 -16.73
C ARG A 270 -39.81 30.88 -17.25
N SER A 271 -40.60 29.84 -16.98
CA SER A 271 -42.01 29.78 -17.41
C SER A 271 -42.94 30.73 -16.66
N GLN A 272 -42.66 31.02 -15.37
CA GLN A 272 -43.54 31.79 -14.48
C GLN A 272 -43.07 33.24 -14.25
N ALA A 273 -41.77 33.48 -14.03
CA ALA A 273 -41.24 34.78 -13.59
C ALA A 273 -40.79 35.69 -14.75
N LEU A 274 -40.28 35.14 -15.86
CA LEU A 274 -39.81 35.95 -16.99
C LEU A 274 -40.94 36.68 -17.74
N ARG A 275 -42.19 36.18 -17.63
CA ARG A 275 -43.38 36.83 -18.21
C ARG A 275 -43.75 38.13 -17.50
N GLY A 276 -43.33 38.31 -16.23
CA GLY A 276 -43.65 39.49 -15.41
C GLY A 276 -42.58 40.59 -15.40
N LEU A 277 -41.42 40.38 -16.02
CA LEU A 277 -40.33 41.37 -16.09
C LEU A 277 -40.63 42.44 -17.16
N ARG A 278 -40.56 43.72 -16.76
CA ARG A 278 -40.69 44.88 -17.66
C ARG A 278 -39.37 45.14 -18.41
N GLY A 279 -39.45 45.70 -19.62
CA GLY A 279 -38.31 46.03 -20.49
C GLY A 279 -38.23 45.21 -21.79
N ALA A 280 -37.60 45.76 -22.82
CA ALA A 280 -37.35 45.11 -24.11
C ALA A 280 -35.88 44.70 -24.31
N GLY A 281 -35.64 43.64 -25.08
CA GLY A 281 -34.30 43.19 -25.49
C GLY A 281 -33.31 42.99 -24.33
N ARG A 282 -32.14 43.62 -24.44
CA ARG A 282 -31.02 43.50 -23.47
C ARG A 282 -31.33 44.09 -22.09
N ALA A 283 -32.26 45.04 -21.98
CA ALA A 283 -32.70 45.59 -20.69
C ALA A 283 -33.44 44.52 -19.86
N ARG A 284 -34.27 43.73 -20.54
CA ARG A 284 -34.93 42.57 -19.95
C ARG A 284 -33.94 41.48 -19.55
N ALA A 285 -32.92 41.23 -20.38
CA ALA A 285 -31.86 40.26 -20.05
C ALA A 285 -31.08 40.65 -18.78
N ARG A 286 -30.78 41.94 -18.58
CA ARG A 286 -30.14 42.44 -17.35
C ARG A 286 -31.05 42.33 -16.13
N ALA A 287 -32.33 42.72 -16.25
CA ALA A 287 -33.31 42.57 -15.18
C ALA A 287 -33.54 41.10 -14.81
N CYS A 288 -33.49 40.19 -15.78
CA CYS A 288 -33.50 38.75 -15.58
C CYS A 288 -32.30 38.28 -14.77
N ALA A 289 -31.08 38.75 -15.09
CA ALA A 289 -29.88 38.39 -14.33
C ALA A 289 -29.94 38.88 -12.87
N GLU A 290 -30.47 40.08 -12.62
CA GLU A 290 -30.68 40.62 -11.26
C GLU A 290 -31.73 39.83 -10.48
N PHE A 291 -32.83 39.42 -11.13
CA PHE A 291 -33.82 38.55 -10.53
C PHE A 291 -33.23 37.17 -10.17
N LEU A 292 -32.49 36.56 -11.09
CA LEU A 292 -31.82 35.28 -10.85
C LEU A 292 -30.80 35.37 -9.72
N ASP A 293 -30.09 36.49 -9.57
CA ASP A 293 -29.16 36.72 -8.46
C ASP A 293 -29.87 36.68 -7.10
N ALA A 294 -31.03 37.33 -6.99
CA ALA A 294 -31.84 37.31 -5.78
C ALA A 294 -32.36 35.90 -5.45
N VAL A 295 -32.79 35.14 -6.47
CA VAL A 295 -33.19 33.74 -6.32
C VAL A 295 -32.00 32.89 -5.88
N HIS A 296 -30.86 33.03 -6.55
CA HIS A 296 -29.63 32.29 -6.21
C HIS A 296 -29.19 32.57 -4.78
N ALA A 297 -29.22 33.83 -4.34
CA ALA A 297 -28.89 34.20 -2.95
C ALA A 297 -29.84 33.53 -1.94
N ALA A 298 -31.15 33.50 -2.23
CA ALA A 298 -32.13 32.82 -1.38
C ALA A 298 -31.93 31.29 -1.34
N VAL A 299 -31.67 30.67 -2.50
CA VAL A 299 -31.36 29.23 -2.61
C VAL A 299 -30.07 28.90 -1.85
N LEU A 300 -29.01 29.71 -2.02
CA LEU A 300 -27.73 29.52 -1.34
C LEU A 300 -27.85 29.64 0.18
N ALA A 301 -28.55 30.66 0.67
CA ALA A 301 -28.80 30.82 2.10
C ALA A 301 -29.56 29.60 2.66
N ARG A 302 -30.57 29.10 1.94
CA ARG A 302 -31.37 27.96 2.40
C ARG A 302 -30.62 26.63 2.31
N ALA A 303 -29.89 26.37 1.23
CA ALA A 303 -29.03 25.19 1.08
C ALA A 303 -27.94 25.16 2.16
N SER A 304 -27.27 26.29 2.40
CA SER A 304 -26.29 26.43 3.49
C SER A 304 -26.89 26.18 4.87
N ALA A 305 -28.10 26.66 5.14
CA ALA A 305 -28.80 26.38 6.40
C ALA A 305 -29.16 24.89 6.54
N GLY A 306 -29.63 24.25 5.47
CA GLY A 306 -29.97 22.82 5.44
C GLY A 306 -28.75 21.92 5.67
N LEU A 307 -27.63 22.21 5.00
CA LEU A 307 -26.37 21.47 5.19
C LEU A 307 -25.82 21.66 6.62
N ARG A 308 -25.89 22.87 7.17
CA ARG A 308 -25.50 23.13 8.57
C ARG A 308 -26.38 22.38 9.58
N ALA A 309 -27.69 22.28 9.33
CA ALA A 309 -28.59 21.52 10.18
C ALA A 309 -28.30 20.00 10.14
N PHE A 310 -27.82 19.50 9.00
CA PHE A 310 -27.42 18.09 8.84
C PHE A 310 -26.01 17.78 9.41
N GLN A 311 -25.20 18.79 9.72
CA GLN A 311 -23.81 18.62 10.18
C GLN A 311 -23.66 17.71 11.41
N PRO A 312 -24.43 17.86 12.50
CA PRO A 312 -24.29 16.98 13.68
C PRO A 312 -24.61 15.52 13.37
N GLU A 313 -25.64 15.29 12.55
CA GLU A 313 -26.04 13.95 12.11
C GLU A 313 -24.94 13.31 11.25
N LYS A 314 -24.37 14.07 10.32
CA LYS A 314 -23.25 13.63 9.48
C LYS A 314 -22.04 13.19 10.33
N ASP A 315 -21.67 13.98 11.33
CA ASP A 315 -20.50 13.69 12.17
C ASP A 315 -20.73 12.45 13.03
N ALA A 316 -21.94 12.27 13.56
CA ALA A 316 -22.33 11.05 14.28
C ALA A 316 -22.31 9.81 13.35
N LEU A 317 -22.83 9.93 12.12
CA LEU A 317 -22.82 8.86 11.13
C LEU A 317 -21.41 8.46 10.73
N LEU A 318 -20.51 9.42 10.46
CA LEU A 318 -19.11 9.13 10.12
C LEU A 318 -18.41 8.37 11.26
N ALA A 319 -18.58 8.82 12.51
CA ALA A 319 -17.96 8.17 13.66
C ALA A 319 -18.52 6.75 13.91
N ALA A 320 -19.82 6.52 13.64
CA ALA A 320 -20.43 5.20 13.72
C ALA A 320 -19.93 4.28 12.61
N LEU A 321 -19.95 4.76 11.35
CA LEU A 321 -19.49 4.02 10.18
C LEU A 321 -18.02 3.63 10.28
N GLU A 322 -17.14 4.53 10.75
CA GLU A 322 -15.72 4.23 10.93
C GLU A 322 -15.50 3.11 11.96
N ARG A 323 -16.30 3.08 13.04
CA ARG A 323 -16.27 2.00 14.04
C ARG A 323 -16.79 0.67 13.47
N THR A 324 -17.96 0.68 12.84
CA THR A 324 -18.60 -0.53 12.30
C THR A 324 -17.77 -1.12 11.15
N VAL A 325 -17.34 -0.30 10.19
CA VAL A 325 -16.56 -0.76 9.04
C VAL A 325 -15.19 -1.30 9.46
N ARG A 326 -14.52 -0.72 10.46
CA ARG A 326 -13.26 -1.29 10.98
C ARG A 326 -13.47 -2.60 11.73
N ALA A 327 -14.58 -2.76 12.45
CA ALA A 327 -14.88 -3.99 13.20
C ALA A 327 -15.23 -5.17 12.27
N GLU A 328 -15.90 -4.93 11.14
CA GLU A 328 -16.39 -5.98 10.22
C GLU A 328 -15.70 -5.95 8.85
N LEU A 329 -14.52 -5.32 8.76
CA LEU A 329 -13.88 -4.98 7.48
C LEU A 329 -13.69 -6.19 6.56
N GLU A 330 -13.11 -7.28 7.08
CA GLU A 330 -12.82 -8.48 6.30
C GLU A 330 -14.09 -9.08 5.71
N HIS A 331 -15.15 -9.14 6.50
CA HIS A 331 -16.45 -9.65 6.08
C HIS A 331 -17.06 -8.79 4.97
N ILE A 332 -17.04 -7.47 5.13
CA ILE A 332 -17.55 -6.50 4.15
C ILE A 332 -16.76 -6.59 2.84
N LEU A 333 -15.42 -6.70 2.90
CA LEU A 333 -14.58 -6.82 1.72
C LEU A 333 -14.82 -8.14 0.98
N GLN A 334 -14.96 -9.26 1.70
CA GLN A 334 -15.22 -10.57 1.12
C GLN A 334 -16.58 -10.61 0.40
N GLN A 335 -17.62 -10.06 1.02
CA GLN A 335 -18.95 -9.95 0.40
C GLN A 335 -18.94 -9.03 -0.84
N ARG A 336 -18.26 -7.88 -0.79
CA ARG A 336 -18.10 -7.00 -1.96
C ARG A 336 -17.32 -7.68 -3.08
N ALA A 337 -16.25 -8.41 -2.78
CA ALA A 337 -15.47 -9.15 -3.78
C ALA A 337 -16.29 -10.29 -4.43
N GLN A 338 -17.12 -10.98 -3.67
CA GLN A 338 -18.03 -12.00 -4.22
C GLN A 338 -19.07 -11.36 -5.16
N ARG A 339 -19.66 -10.23 -4.75
CA ARG A 339 -20.65 -9.50 -5.56
C ARG A 339 -20.02 -8.89 -6.82
N ALA A 340 -18.81 -8.32 -6.69
CA ALA A 340 -18.04 -7.78 -7.81
C ALA A 340 -17.76 -8.85 -8.87
N ARG A 341 -17.36 -10.06 -8.45
CA ARG A 341 -17.14 -11.20 -9.37
C ARG A 341 -18.39 -11.61 -10.14
N ARG A 342 -19.55 -11.69 -9.48
CA ARG A 342 -20.82 -12.02 -10.15
C ARG A 342 -21.19 -10.95 -11.17
N LEU A 343 -21.16 -9.70 -10.74
CA LEU A 343 -21.51 -8.56 -11.59
C LEU A 343 -20.54 -8.40 -12.77
N GLN A 344 -19.25 -8.64 -12.55
CA GLN A 344 -18.25 -8.64 -13.62
C GLN A 344 -18.61 -9.67 -14.69
N VAL A 345 -19.04 -10.88 -14.33
CA VAL A 345 -19.47 -11.89 -15.32
C VAL A 345 -20.74 -11.45 -16.05
N GLU A 346 -21.69 -10.83 -15.36
CA GLU A 346 -22.97 -10.38 -15.94
C GLU A 346 -22.80 -9.24 -16.96
N ILE A 347 -21.91 -8.27 -16.69
CA ILE A 347 -21.76 -7.07 -17.53
C ILE A 347 -20.56 -7.15 -18.50
N ARG A 348 -19.67 -8.15 -18.37
CA ARG A 348 -18.41 -8.23 -19.13
C ARG A 348 -18.61 -8.09 -20.62
N ASP A 349 -19.51 -8.86 -21.21
CA ASP A 349 -19.61 -8.94 -22.68
C ASP A 349 -20.20 -7.63 -23.26
N ALA A 350 -21.17 -7.02 -22.56
CA ALA A 350 -21.73 -5.72 -22.93
C ALA A 350 -20.71 -4.58 -22.73
N LEU A 351 -19.94 -4.62 -21.64
CA LEU A 351 -18.89 -3.65 -21.34
C LEU A 351 -17.73 -3.74 -22.32
N GLU A 352 -17.22 -4.94 -22.62
CA GLU A 352 -16.16 -5.14 -23.61
C GLU A 352 -16.59 -4.68 -25.01
N ALA A 353 -17.83 -4.99 -25.42
CA ALA A 353 -18.37 -4.49 -26.69
C ALA A 353 -18.43 -2.94 -26.72
N CYS A 354 -18.85 -2.31 -25.62
CA CYS A 354 -18.87 -0.85 -25.48
C CYS A 354 -17.45 -0.26 -25.55
N LEU A 355 -16.50 -0.82 -24.81
CA LEU A 355 -15.12 -0.34 -24.75
C LEU A 355 -14.43 -0.48 -26.11
N CYS A 356 -14.50 -1.65 -26.75
CA CYS A 356 -13.87 -1.88 -28.05
C CYS A 356 -14.47 -1.05 -29.19
N ARG A 357 -15.79 -0.82 -29.19
CA ARG A 357 -16.46 -0.09 -30.27
C ARG A 357 -16.37 1.42 -30.10
N MET A 358 -16.47 1.92 -28.87
CA MET A 358 -16.67 3.35 -28.61
C MET A 358 -15.48 4.04 -27.93
N VAL A 359 -14.74 3.35 -27.07
CA VAL A 359 -13.63 3.94 -26.29
C VAL A 359 -12.29 3.73 -26.97
N ASP A 360 -11.94 2.48 -27.30
CA ASP A 360 -10.65 2.11 -27.90
C ASP A 360 -10.27 2.92 -29.16
N PRO A 361 -11.19 3.24 -30.10
CA PRO A 361 -10.84 3.99 -31.32
C PRO A 361 -10.37 5.43 -31.06
N GLN A 362 -10.81 6.05 -29.96
CA GLN A 362 -10.48 7.45 -29.63
C GLN A 362 -9.50 7.57 -28.46
N LEU A 363 -9.23 6.48 -27.73
CA LEU A 363 -8.40 6.47 -26.53
C LEU A 363 -6.99 7.01 -26.77
N SER A 364 -6.31 6.58 -27.85
CA SER A 364 -4.96 7.05 -28.18
C SER A 364 -4.93 8.54 -28.51
N GLN A 365 -5.88 9.02 -29.33
CA GLN A 365 -5.96 10.42 -29.75
C GLN A 365 -6.26 11.34 -28.55
N LEU A 366 -7.20 10.95 -27.69
CA LEU A 366 -7.52 11.70 -26.46
C LEU A 366 -6.35 11.71 -25.49
N THR A 367 -5.65 10.59 -25.34
CA THR A 367 -4.48 10.49 -24.46
C THR A 367 -3.36 11.44 -24.91
N LEU A 368 -3.04 11.47 -26.21
CA LEU A 368 -2.05 12.40 -26.77
C LEU A 368 -2.49 13.86 -26.68
N ALA A 369 -3.76 14.15 -26.99
CA ALA A 369 -4.31 15.50 -26.91
C ALA A 369 -4.25 16.05 -25.48
N LEU A 370 -4.39 15.19 -24.46
CA LEU A 370 -4.29 15.53 -23.04
C LEU A 370 -2.86 15.60 -22.52
N LEU A 371 -1.96 14.72 -22.96
CA LEU A 371 -0.56 14.71 -22.55
C LEU A 371 0.19 15.95 -23.04
N SER A 372 -0.02 16.34 -24.30
CA SER A 372 0.67 17.46 -24.94
C SER A 372 0.64 18.78 -24.13
N PRO A 373 -0.52 19.30 -23.69
CA PRO A 373 -0.57 20.52 -22.88
C PRO A 373 0.03 20.34 -21.47
N VAL A 374 -0.03 19.14 -20.89
CA VAL A 374 0.59 18.83 -19.59
C VAL A 374 2.11 18.87 -19.71
N GLU A 375 2.70 18.25 -20.73
CA GLU A 375 4.15 18.24 -20.97
C GLU A 375 4.69 19.64 -21.29
N ALA A 376 4.00 20.38 -22.15
CA ALA A 376 4.36 21.76 -22.46
C ALA A 376 4.31 22.64 -21.20
N MET A 377 3.27 22.49 -20.37
CA MET A 377 3.16 23.18 -19.09
C MET A 377 4.31 22.81 -18.14
N LEU A 378 4.64 21.53 -17.98
CA LEU A 378 5.73 21.07 -17.12
C LEU A 378 7.10 21.63 -17.58
N GLY A 379 7.32 21.67 -18.89
CA GLY A 379 8.47 22.35 -19.50
C GLY A 379 8.51 23.84 -19.14
N ALA A 380 7.39 24.55 -19.28
CA ALA A 380 7.31 25.97 -18.92
C ALA A 380 7.57 26.22 -17.43
N VAL A 381 7.04 25.37 -16.53
CA VAL A 381 7.32 25.41 -15.09
C VAL A 381 8.81 25.23 -14.82
N ARG A 382 9.44 24.22 -15.42
CA ARG A 382 10.89 23.97 -15.29
C ARG A 382 11.72 25.19 -15.73
N THR A 383 11.38 25.78 -16.87
CA THR A 383 12.08 26.97 -17.39
C THR A 383 11.92 28.17 -16.46
N LEU A 384 10.72 28.43 -15.95
CA LEU A 384 10.45 29.53 -15.03
C LEU A 384 11.19 29.34 -13.69
N LEU A 385 11.22 28.11 -13.18
CA LEU A 385 11.94 27.72 -11.97
C LEU A 385 13.46 27.96 -12.13
N ILE A 386 14.04 27.47 -13.23
CA ILE A 386 15.46 27.66 -13.56
C ILE A 386 15.80 29.15 -13.64
N ARG A 387 14.99 29.95 -14.34
CA ARG A 387 15.21 31.39 -14.45
C ARG A 387 15.12 32.11 -13.10
N GLY A 388 14.29 31.62 -12.18
CA GLY A 388 14.23 32.12 -10.80
C GLY A 388 15.51 31.80 -10.03
N MET A 389 15.98 30.55 -10.06
CA MET A 389 17.22 30.13 -9.42
C MET A 389 18.44 30.86 -9.97
N ASP A 390 18.54 31.00 -11.30
CA ASP A 390 19.64 31.73 -11.97
C ASP A 390 19.71 33.20 -11.52
N ARG A 391 18.55 33.85 -11.33
CA ARG A 391 18.48 35.23 -10.81
C ARG A 391 19.00 35.33 -9.38
N LEU A 392 18.65 34.38 -8.52
CA LEU A 392 19.16 34.32 -7.14
C LEU A 392 20.67 34.14 -7.13
N SER A 393 21.19 33.14 -7.87
CA SER A 393 22.63 32.88 -7.96
C SER A 393 23.40 34.06 -8.58
N HIS A 394 22.80 34.77 -9.54
CA HIS A 394 23.41 35.96 -10.15
C HIS A 394 23.54 37.12 -9.16
N HIS A 395 22.48 37.42 -8.41
CA HIS A 395 22.48 38.51 -7.44
C HIS A 395 23.38 38.20 -6.24
N LEU A 396 23.41 36.93 -5.77
CA LEU A 396 24.33 36.49 -4.73
C LEU A 396 25.80 36.72 -5.12
N ARG A 397 26.18 36.39 -6.36
CA ARG A 397 27.55 36.57 -6.88
C ARG A 397 27.95 38.04 -7.03
N LYS A 398 27.01 38.92 -7.39
CA LYS A 398 27.29 40.33 -7.66
C LYS A 398 27.18 41.24 -6.43
N ASN A 399 26.29 40.95 -5.48
CA ASN A 399 26.02 41.83 -4.36
C ASN A 399 25.58 41.04 -3.13
N PRO A 400 26.53 40.59 -2.28
CA PRO A 400 26.26 39.67 -1.17
C PRO A 400 25.65 40.34 0.07
N SER A 401 25.50 41.67 0.08
CA SER A 401 24.86 42.40 1.17
C SER A 401 23.58 43.10 0.72
N GLY A 402 22.62 43.21 1.64
CA GLY A 402 21.58 44.21 1.60
C GLY A 402 20.24 43.75 1.03
N THR A 403 19.20 44.44 1.49
CA THR A 403 17.77 44.41 1.10
C THR A 403 17.40 43.86 -0.30
N ARG A 404 18.26 43.99 -1.32
CA ARG A 404 18.04 43.51 -2.68
C ARG A 404 18.03 41.98 -2.80
N LEU A 405 18.97 41.25 -2.18
CA LEU A 405 18.94 39.77 -2.20
C LEU A 405 17.72 39.22 -1.45
N ARG A 406 17.37 39.83 -0.31
CA ARG A 406 16.15 39.48 0.44
C ARG A 406 14.89 39.73 -0.38
N ARG A 407 14.85 40.79 -1.18
CA ARG A 407 13.77 41.07 -2.12
C ARG A 407 13.68 39.98 -3.19
N GLU A 408 14.80 39.60 -3.80
CA GLU A 408 14.82 38.54 -4.82
C GLU A 408 14.41 37.17 -4.25
N VAL A 409 14.84 36.82 -3.03
CA VAL A 409 14.40 35.60 -2.33
C VAL A 409 12.90 35.62 -2.08
N TYR A 410 12.35 36.76 -1.65
CA TYR A 410 10.91 36.94 -1.48
C TYR A 410 10.16 36.83 -2.81
N GLU A 411 10.64 37.50 -3.86
CA GLU A 411 10.06 37.45 -5.21
C GLU A 411 10.08 36.02 -5.77
N PHE A 412 11.17 35.27 -5.57
CA PHE A 412 11.27 33.85 -5.92
C PHE A 412 10.23 33.00 -5.16
N GLY A 413 10.08 33.24 -3.86
CA GLY A 413 9.09 32.59 -2.99
C GLY A 413 7.63 32.85 -3.40
N GLU A 414 7.36 33.99 -4.05
CA GLU A 414 6.02 34.38 -4.50
C GLU A 414 5.73 34.06 -5.97
N ILE A 415 6.69 33.51 -6.74
CA ILE A 415 6.47 33.06 -8.13
C ILE A 415 5.19 32.23 -8.30
N PRO A 416 4.89 31.21 -7.47
CA PRO A 416 3.68 30.39 -7.64
C PRO A 416 2.37 31.19 -7.51
N TRP A 417 2.40 32.33 -6.80
CA TRP A 417 1.24 33.15 -6.50
C TRP A 417 1.16 34.40 -7.40
N ASP A 418 2.19 34.63 -8.22
CA ASP A 418 2.22 35.74 -9.16
C ASP A 418 1.51 35.35 -10.48
N PRO A 419 0.35 35.96 -10.77
CA PRO A 419 -0.44 35.56 -11.93
C PRO A 419 0.20 35.98 -13.25
N GLU A 420 1.10 36.97 -13.27
CA GLU A 420 1.79 37.37 -14.49
C GLU A 420 2.93 36.41 -14.84
N LEU A 421 3.72 35.99 -13.85
CA LEU A 421 4.77 34.98 -14.05
C LEU A 421 4.18 33.61 -14.39
N MET A 422 3.18 33.16 -13.64
CA MET A 422 2.54 31.86 -13.87
C MET A 422 1.72 31.81 -15.16
N GLN A 423 1.34 32.96 -15.75
CA GLN A 423 0.62 32.97 -17.02
C GLN A 423 1.40 32.29 -18.15
N ILE A 424 2.73 32.29 -18.09
CA ILE A 424 3.58 31.59 -19.07
C ILE A 424 3.26 30.09 -19.04
N CYS A 425 3.12 29.50 -17.85
CA CYS A 425 2.74 28.10 -17.68
C CYS A 425 1.26 27.88 -17.99
N TYR A 426 0.37 28.79 -17.57
CA TYR A 426 -1.07 28.62 -17.72
C TYR A 426 -1.58 28.68 -19.17
N ARG A 427 -0.87 29.39 -20.06
CA ARG A 427 -1.21 29.41 -21.48
C ARG A 427 -1.02 28.07 -22.17
N GLU A 428 -0.04 27.27 -21.74
CA GLU A 428 0.19 25.94 -22.32
C GLU A 428 -1.00 25.00 -22.06
N ALA A 429 -1.68 25.17 -20.92
CA ALA A 429 -2.91 24.43 -20.61
C ALA A 429 -4.10 24.76 -21.55
N GLU A 430 -4.10 25.92 -22.20
CA GLU A 430 -5.18 26.37 -23.08
C GLU A 430 -4.94 25.97 -24.55
N ARG A 431 -3.71 25.57 -24.92
CA ARG A 431 -3.24 25.43 -26.30
C ARG A 431 -4.01 24.42 -27.14
N ASN A 432 -4.41 23.29 -26.56
CA ASN A 432 -5.15 22.21 -27.23
C ASN A 432 -6.64 22.14 -26.85
N ARG A 433 -7.15 23.13 -26.12
CA ARG A 433 -8.50 23.11 -25.55
C ARG A 433 -9.60 22.78 -26.57
N ASN A 434 -9.56 23.40 -27.75
CA ASN A 434 -10.60 23.24 -28.77
C ASN A 434 -10.56 21.83 -29.40
N HIS A 435 -9.37 21.32 -29.68
CA HIS A 435 -9.21 19.97 -30.23
C HIS A 435 -9.63 18.90 -29.21
N LEU A 436 -9.26 19.09 -27.95
CA LEU A 436 -9.64 18.19 -26.85
C LEU A 436 -11.15 18.21 -26.60
N ALA A 437 -11.80 19.37 -26.71
CA ALA A 437 -13.25 19.49 -26.63
C ALA A 437 -13.95 18.74 -27.78
N GLN A 438 -13.44 18.82 -29.01
CA GLN A 438 -13.98 18.08 -30.17
C GLN A 438 -13.85 16.56 -29.99
N LEU A 439 -12.70 16.09 -29.49
CA LEU A 439 -12.50 14.66 -29.23
C LEU A 439 -13.33 14.14 -28.04
N ALA A 440 -13.65 14.99 -27.08
CA ALA A 440 -14.41 14.61 -25.90
C ALA A 440 -15.95 14.78 -26.07
N GLU A 441 -16.38 15.49 -27.12
CA GLU A 441 -17.79 15.73 -27.46
C GLU A 441 -18.60 14.43 -27.66
N PRO A 442 -18.11 13.39 -28.37
CA PRO A 442 -18.83 12.12 -28.53
C PRO A 442 -19.16 11.42 -27.20
N PHE A 443 -18.39 11.70 -26.15
CA PHE A 443 -18.57 11.14 -24.81
C PHE A 443 -19.45 12.04 -23.90
N GLY A 444 -19.98 13.15 -24.43
CA GLY A 444 -20.79 14.09 -23.65
C GLY A 444 -20.01 14.82 -22.55
N PHE A 445 -18.68 14.94 -22.70
CA PHE A 445 -17.84 15.58 -21.70
C PHE A 445 -17.94 17.11 -21.75
N LEU A 446 -18.56 17.68 -20.72
CA LEU A 446 -18.76 19.14 -20.58
C LEU A 446 -17.83 19.78 -19.53
N GLY A 447 -16.73 19.12 -19.18
CA GLY A 447 -15.81 19.51 -18.08
C GLY A 447 -14.53 20.23 -18.51
N MET A 448 -14.47 20.76 -19.74
CA MET A 448 -13.22 21.27 -20.33
C MET A 448 -12.60 22.40 -19.51
N ARG A 449 -13.41 23.29 -18.91
CA ARG A 449 -12.88 24.38 -18.07
C ARG A 449 -12.22 23.83 -16.81
N SER A 450 -12.87 22.86 -16.16
CA SER A 450 -12.33 22.17 -14.99
C SER A 450 -11.02 21.43 -15.32
N LEU A 451 -10.90 20.84 -16.52
CA LEU A 451 -9.68 20.20 -17.00
C LEU A 451 -8.52 21.19 -17.16
N VAL A 452 -8.76 22.33 -17.83
CA VAL A 452 -7.75 23.38 -17.98
C VAL A 452 -7.29 23.92 -16.63
N PHE A 453 -8.23 24.21 -15.72
CA PHE A 453 -7.87 24.62 -14.37
C PHE A 453 -7.09 23.52 -13.62
N GLY A 454 -7.43 22.26 -13.85
CA GLY A 454 -6.67 21.09 -13.44
C GLY A 454 -5.19 21.19 -13.77
N VAL A 455 -4.87 21.39 -15.05
CA VAL A 455 -3.48 21.51 -15.53
C VAL A 455 -2.79 22.73 -14.92
N GLN A 456 -3.48 23.86 -14.84
CA GLN A 456 -2.95 25.10 -14.28
C GLN A 456 -2.61 24.96 -12.78
N ASP A 457 -3.41 24.22 -12.02
CA ASP A 457 -3.15 24.01 -10.60
C ASP A 457 -1.99 23.06 -10.35
N VAL A 458 -1.86 22.01 -11.17
CA VAL A 458 -0.66 21.16 -11.17
C VAL A 458 0.58 22.02 -11.39
N ALA A 459 0.54 22.95 -12.35
CA ALA A 459 1.65 23.87 -12.61
C ALA A 459 2.00 24.70 -11.38
N GLN A 460 0.98 25.26 -10.72
CA GLN A 460 1.15 26.09 -9.53
C GLN A 460 1.69 25.30 -8.34
N GLN A 461 1.16 24.09 -8.10
CA GLN A 461 1.55 23.25 -6.99
C GLN A 461 3.00 22.76 -7.15
N LEU A 462 3.36 22.23 -8.32
CA LEU A 462 4.73 21.79 -8.58
C LEU A 462 5.73 22.95 -8.50
N MET A 463 5.34 24.15 -8.97
CA MET A 463 6.16 25.35 -8.78
C MET A 463 6.32 25.69 -7.29
N ALA A 464 5.23 25.67 -6.51
CA ALA A 464 5.26 25.98 -5.09
C ALA A 464 6.11 24.98 -4.29
N ASP A 465 6.00 23.69 -4.59
CA ASP A 465 6.75 22.63 -3.93
C ASP A 465 8.24 22.68 -4.32
N ALA A 466 8.55 22.95 -5.59
CA ALA A 466 9.92 23.14 -6.05
C ALA A 466 10.59 24.38 -5.44
N VAL A 467 9.90 25.52 -5.40
CA VAL A 467 10.38 26.75 -4.75
C VAL A 467 10.58 26.54 -3.26
N THR A 468 9.62 25.90 -2.57
CA THR A 468 9.71 25.59 -1.14
C THR A 468 10.91 24.67 -0.85
N THR A 469 11.07 23.61 -1.64
CA THR A 469 12.20 22.68 -1.52
C THR A 469 13.53 23.38 -1.74
N PHE A 470 13.63 24.25 -2.75
CA PHE A 470 14.84 25.03 -3.00
C PHE A 470 15.17 25.94 -1.82
N LEU A 471 14.19 26.69 -1.30
CA LEU A 471 14.42 27.60 -0.18
C LEU A 471 14.81 26.87 1.10
N GLN A 472 14.20 25.70 1.39
CA GLN A 472 14.55 24.88 2.56
C GLN A 472 15.96 24.30 2.46
N LEU A 473 16.33 23.76 1.30
CA LEU A 473 17.67 23.22 1.07
C LEU A 473 18.73 24.34 1.04
N ALA A 474 18.40 25.49 0.47
CA ALA A 474 19.29 26.66 0.49
C ALA A 474 19.53 27.14 1.93
N ASP A 475 18.50 27.23 2.76
CA ASP A 475 18.62 27.61 4.18
C ASP A 475 19.50 26.62 4.97
N GLN A 476 19.39 25.32 4.68
CA GLN A 476 20.21 24.28 5.33
C GLN A 476 21.68 24.31 4.89
N CYS A 477 21.97 24.67 3.64
CA CYS A 477 23.33 24.61 3.08
C CYS A 477 24.10 25.94 3.19
N LEU A 478 23.42 27.07 3.38
CA LEU A 478 24.05 28.38 3.47
C LEU A 478 24.36 28.76 4.93
N THR A 479 25.64 28.74 5.30
CA THR A 479 26.11 29.18 6.63
C THR A 479 26.77 30.56 6.57
N SER A 480 26.81 31.27 7.70
CA SER A 480 27.44 32.60 7.82
C SER A 480 28.96 32.60 7.60
N THR A 481 29.57 31.43 7.42
CA THR A 481 31.01 31.23 7.24
C THR A 481 31.44 31.13 5.78
N LEU A 482 30.49 31.03 4.83
CA LEU A 482 30.78 30.86 3.41
C LEU A 482 31.02 32.21 2.72
N ASP A 483 31.99 32.26 1.79
CA ASP A 483 32.10 33.38 0.86
C ASP A 483 31.04 33.31 -0.25
N CYS A 484 30.88 34.39 -1.01
CA CYS A 484 29.84 34.53 -2.04
C CYS A 484 30.00 33.53 -3.20
N GLY A 485 31.24 33.13 -3.51
CA GLY A 485 31.54 32.14 -4.53
C GLY A 485 31.18 30.74 -4.07
N GLN A 486 31.59 30.38 -2.85
CA GLN A 486 31.26 29.11 -2.20
C GLN A 486 29.75 28.96 -1.98
N ALA A 487 29.07 30.02 -1.52
CA ALA A 487 27.62 30.04 -1.36
C ALA A 487 26.90 29.85 -2.71
N ALA A 488 27.39 30.48 -3.78
CA ALA A 488 26.84 30.28 -5.12
C ALA A 488 27.06 28.85 -5.65
N GLU A 489 28.20 28.22 -5.35
CA GLU A 489 28.45 26.81 -5.70
C GLU A 489 27.49 25.86 -4.97
N GLN A 490 27.21 26.11 -3.68
CA GLN A 490 26.22 25.34 -2.93
C GLN A 490 24.81 25.51 -3.52
N LEU A 491 24.43 26.72 -3.94
CA LEU A 491 23.13 26.94 -4.60
C LEU A 491 23.01 26.20 -5.95
N GLU A 492 24.10 26.06 -6.73
CA GLU A 492 24.05 25.25 -7.96
C GLU A 492 23.88 23.75 -7.64
N LYS A 493 24.45 23.25 -6.54
CA LYS A 493 24.20 21.87 -6.07
C LYS A 493 22.75 21.67 -5.66
N VAL A 494 22.19 22.62 -4.90
CA VAL A 494 20.78 22.63 -4.49
C VAL A 494 19.86 22.68 -5.72
N ARG A 495 20.17 23.54 -6.72
CA ARG A 495 19.46 23.58 -8.01
C ARG A 495 19.43 22.22 -8.68
N GLY A 496 20.58 21.55 -8.80
CA GLY A 496 20.67 20.22 -9.41
C GLY A 496 19.78 19.20 -8.71
N LEU A 497 19.74 19.22 -7.38
CA LEU A 497 18.90 18.34 -6.56
C LEU A 497 17.41 18.63 -6.75
N VAL A 498 17.00 19.89 -6.69
CA VAL A 498 15.60 20.29 -6.87
C VAL A 498 15.10 19.93 -8.27
N LEU A 499 15.92 20.11 -9.31
CA LEU A 499 15.55 19.74 -10.67
C LEU A 499 15.40 18.23 -10.87
N LYS A 500 16.22 17.41 -10.20
CA LYS A 500 16.05 15.94 -10.20
C LYS A 500 14.72 15.53 -9.53
N LYS A 501 14.46 16.08 -8.33
CA LYS A 501 13.20 15.85 -7.60
C LYS A 501 11.98 16.30 -8.41
N PHE A 502 12.07 17.47 -9.03
CA PHE A 502 11.03 17.99 -9.93
C PHE A 502 10.78 17.06 -11.11
N THR A 503 11.83 16.53 -11.77
CA THR A 503 11.64 15.59 -12.87
C THR A 503 10.86 14.35 -12.41
N SER A 504 11.25 13.72 -11.30
CA SER A 504 10.57 12.52 -10.79
C SER A 504 9.11 12.79 -10.40
N ASP A 505 8.84 13.88 -9.68
CA ASP A 505 7.47 14.25 -9.30
C ASP A 505 6.63 14.65 -10.53
N SER A 506 7.24 15.27 -11.55
CA SER A 506 6.57 15.66 -12.79
C SER A 506 6.11 14.45 -13.63
N GLU A 507 6.92 13.38 -13.67
CA GLU A 507 6.57 12.13 -14.36
C GLU A 507 5.36 11.46 -13.70
N THR A 508 5.39 11.36 -12.37
CA THR A 508 4.29 10.81 -11.56
C THR A 508 3.03 11.64 -11.72
N THR A 509 3.18 12.97 -11.73
CA THR A 509 2.04 13.90 -11.87
C THR A 509 1.42 13.81 -13.26
N ARG A 510 2.23 13.76 -14.31
CA ARG A 510 1.77 13.58 -15.70
C ARG A 510 0.97 12.29 -15.84
N TRP A 511 1.47 11.17 -15.29
CA TRP A 511 0.77 9.89 -15.30
C TRP A 511 -0.59 9.97 -14.61
N ARG A 512 -0.59 10.36 -13.32
CA ARG A 512 -1.81 10.43 -12.49
C ARG A 512 -2.85 11.38 -13.08
N PHE A 513 -2.42 12.58 -13.49
CA PHE A 513 -3.32 13.59 -14.06
C PHE A 513 -4.00 13.08 -15.34
N THR A 514 -3.23 12.51 -16.27
CA THR A 514 -3.76 12.03 -17.55
C THR A 514 -4.72 10.86 -17.32
N ARG A 515 -4.33 9.92 -16.46
CA ARG A 515 -5.15 8.77 -16.06
C ARG A 515 -6.50 9.18 -15.47
N ASP A 516 -6.50 10.09 -14.50
CA ASP A 516 -7.71 10.52 -13.80
C ASP A 516 -8.66 11.28 -14.73
N TRP A 517 -8.14 12.14 -15.61
CA TRP A 517 -8.99 12.89 -16.56
C TRP A 517 -9.52 12.03 -17.72
N LEU A 518 -8.77 11.03 -18.20
CA LEU A 518 -9.30 10.05 -19.15
C LEU A 518 -10.43 9.25 -18.52
N LEU A 519 -10.27 8.82 -17.26
CA LEU A 519 -11.35 8.17 -16.53
C LEU A 519 -12.57 9.10 -16.46
N ASP A 520 -12.36 10.38 -16.14
CA ASP A 520 -13.44 11.36 -16.04
C ASP A 520 -14.17 11.67 -17.36
N ILE A 521 -13.49 11.52 -18.50
CA ILE A 521 -14.07 11.68 -19.84
C ILE A 521 -14.92 10.45 -20.19
N PHE A 522 -14.37 9.24 -20.05
CA PHE A 522 -15.03 8.02 -20.50
C PHE A 522 -16.06 7.47 -19.51
N TRP A 523 -15.85 7.66 -18.21
CA TRP A 523 -16.68 7.06 -17.16
C TRP A 523 -18.18 7.36 -17.30
N PRO A 524 -18.61 8.64 -17.43
CA PRO A 524 -20.04 8.95 -17.52
C PRO A 524 -20.69 8.37 -18.78
N PHE A 525 -19.94 8.34 -19.88
CA PHE A 525 -20.38 7.79 -21.16
C PHE A 525 -20.58 6.28 -21.08
N VAL A 526 -19.55 5.52 -20.64
CA VAL A 526 -19.60 4.06 -20.53
C VAL A 526 -20.75 3.62 -19.61
N TRP A 527 -20.96 4.34 -18.51
CA TRP A 527 -22.08 4.08 -17.61
C TRP A 527 -23.45 4.24 -18.28
N ASN A 528 -23.62 5.26 -19.13
CA ASN A 528 -24.88 5.52 -19.81
C ASN A 528 -25.13 4.54 -20.97
N GLU A 529 -24.10 4.21 -21.74
CA GLU A 529 -24.17 3.26 -22.87
C GLU A 529 -24.47 1.83 -22.41
N LEU A 530 -23.95 1.43 -21.24
CA LEU A 530 -24.27 0.13 -20.66
C LEU A 530 -25.73 0.00 -20.25
N GLY A 531 -26.48 1.12 -20.27
CA GLY A 531 -27.93 1.12 -20.28
C GLY A 531 -28.50 0.11 -19.30
N VAL A 532 -28.05 0.16 -18.04
CA VAL A 532 -28.45 -0.76 -16.99
C VAL A 532 -29.95 -0.56 -16.75
N SER A 533 -30.71 -1.25 -17.59
CA SER A 533 -32.13 -1.55 -17.49
C SER A 533 -32.34 -2.65 -16.44
N TYR A 534 -31.48 -2.71 -15.43
CA TYR A 534 -31.76 -3.46 -14.23
C TYR A 534 -32.58 -2.53 -13.34
N ASN A 535 -33.79 -2.95 -13.04
CA ASN A 535 -34.58 -2.44 -11.93
C ASN A 535 -33.71 -2.49 -10.64
N LEU A 536 -32.95 -1.43 -10.37
CA LEU A 536 -32.35 -1.15 -9.06
C LEU A 536 -33.40 -0.59 -8.08
N GLU A 537 -34.68 -0.72 -8.43
CA GLU A 537 -35.81 -0.54 -7.54
C GLU A 537 -36.13 -1.88 -6.86
N GLN A 538 -35.47 -2.14 -5.73
CA GLN A 538 -36.16 -2.33 -4.45
C GLN A 538 -35.16 -2.31 -3.28
N PRO A 539 -35.52 -1.70 -2.13
CA PRO A 539 -34.69 -1.69 -0.93
C PRO A 539 -34.94 -3.00 -0.18
N GLU A 540 -33.99 -3.94 -0.25
CA GLU A 540 -33.98 -5.01 0.74
C GLU A 540 -33.40 -4.48 2.05
N VAL A 541 -34.16 -4.78 3.09
CA VAL A 541 -34.05 -4.39 4.48
C VAL A 541 -32.74 -4.95 5.07
N ASP A 542 -32.09 -4.13 5.89
CA ASP A 542 -30.89 -4.41 6.72
C ASP A 542 -29.58 -4.76 5.98
N GLY A 543 -28.69 -3.75 5.89
CA GLY A 543 -27.27 -3.94 5.53
C GLY A 543 -26.70 -2.94 4.51
N ASP A 544 -26.90 -1.64 4.72
CA ASP A 544 -26.65 -0.52 3.77
C ASP A 544 -25.15 -0.26 3.41
N ILE A 545 -24.22 -1.17 3.75
CA ILE A 545 -22.78 -1.08 3.43
C ILE A 545 -22.47 -1.78 2.07
N LEU A 546 -23.37 -2.64 1.59
CA LEU A 546 -23.19 -3.47 0.38
C LEU A 546 -23.80 -2.90 -0.91
N ALA A 547 -24.15 -1.61 -0.94
CA ALA A 547 -24.92 -0.99 -2.01
C ALA A 547 -24.46 -1.42 -3.42
N THR A 548 -25.36 -2.08 -4.15
CA THR A 548 -25.17 -2.68 -5.48
C THR A 548 -24.53 -1.72 -6.49
N GLU A 549 -24.92 -0.44 -6.42
CA GLU A 549 -24.43 0.63 -7.29
C GLU A 549 -22.93 0.93 -7.06
N GLY A 550 -22.47 0.85 -5.81
CA GLY A 550 -21.06 1.07 -5.46
C GLY A 550 -20.16 -0.03 -6.00
N VAL A 551 -20.59 -1.28 -5.92
CA VAL A 551 -19.87 -2.44 -6.48
C VAL A 551 -19.84 -2.38 -8.02
N CYS A 552 -20.96 -2.00 -8.65
CA CYS A 552 -21.03 -1.79 -10.10
C CYS A 552 -20.08 -0.70 -10.58
N ARG A 553 -19.99 0.40 -9.81
CA ARG A 553 -19.04 1.46 -10.08
C ARG A 553 -17.61 0.97 -10.03
N ASP A 554 -17.23 0.25 -8.97
CA ASP A 554 -15.87 -0.23 -8.80
C ASP A 554 -15.45 -1.19 -9.93
N VAL A 555 -16.34 -2.09 -10.38
CA VAL A 555 -16.08 -3.03 -11.48
C VAL A 555 -15.88 -2.31 -12.81
N ILE A 556 -16.78 -1.41 -13.20
CA ILE A 556 -16.69 -0.69 -14.47
C ILE A 556 -15.48 0.26 -14.46
N GLN A 557 -15.25 1.01 -13.37
CA GLN A 557 -14.07 1.87 -13.23
C GLN A 557 -12.77 1.05 -13.31
N GLY A 558 -12.73 -0.12 -12.66
CA GLY A 558 -11.55 -1.00 -12.68
C GLY A 558 -11.17 -1.45 -14.09
N LEU A 559 -12.14 -1.91 -14.88
CA LEU A 559 -11.91 -2.36 -16.26
C LEU A 559 -11.56 -1.20 -17.21
N LEU A 560 -12.24 -0.06 -17.08
CA LEU A 560 -11.91 1.15 -17.84
C LEU A 560 -10.49 1.65 -17.51
N LEU A 561 -10.11 1.64 -16.23
CA LEU A 561 -8.76 1.98 -15.79
C LEU A 561 -7.72 1.01 -16.36
N GLN A 562 -7.99 -0.29 -16.48
CA GLN A 562 -7.06 -1.24 -17.12
C GLN A 562 -6.78 -0.89 -18.59
N ARG A 563 -7.78 -0.36 -19.30
CA ARG A 563 -7.65 0.08 -20.70
C ARG A 563 -6.84 1.36 -20.80
N ILE A 564 -7.17 2.36 -19.97
CA ILE A 564 -6.45 3.64 -19.87
C ILE A 564 -4.99 3.40 -19.46
N ASP A 565 -4.76 2.60 -18.42
CA ASP A 565 -3.41 2.26 -17.95
C ASP A 565 -2.64 1.51 -19.03
N GLY A 566 -3.30 0.61 -19.78
CA GLY A 566 -2.71 -0.05 -20.94
C GLY A 566 -2.23 0.95 -22.00
N GLU A 567 -3.06 1.93 -22.36
CA GLU A 567 -2.70 2.93 -23.37
C GLU A 567 -1.64 3.91 -22.89
N LEU A 568 -1.73 4.37 -21.64
CA LEU A 568 -0.70 5.21 -21.04
C LEU A 568 0.65 4.49 -20.98
N LYS A 569 0.68 3.17 -20.69
CA LYS A 569 1.92 2.37 -20.75
C LYS A 569 2.48 2.31 -22.16
N LYS A 570 1.64 2.22 -23.20
CA LYS A 570 2.11 2.25 -24.60
C LYS A 570 2.71 3.62 -24.97
N ILE A 571 2.01 4.71 -24.65
CA ILE A 571 2.40 6.07 -25.07
C ILE A 571 3.58 6.61 -24.25
N LEU A 572 3.55 6.45 -22.92
CA LEU A 572 4.60 6.94 -22.02
C LEU A 572 5.76 5.95 -21.84
N GLY A 573 5.52 4.65 -22.06
CA GLY A 573 6.54 3.60 -21.93
C GLY A 573 7.59 3.57 -23.05
N ALA A 574 7.41 4.33 -24.13
CA ALA A 574 8.46 4.56 -25.14
C ALA A 574 9.56 5.56 -24.68
N CYS A 575 9.40 6.17 -23.50
CA CYS A 575 10.43 6.96 -22.82
C CYS A 575 10.76 6.32 -21.46
N ASN A 576 11.60 5.27 -21.48
CA ASN A 576 12.33 4.61 -20.39
C ASN A 576 11.65 4.39 -19.00
N ARG A 577 11.49 3.08 -18.70
CA ARG A 577 11.33 2.37 -17.40
C ARG A 577 9.91 2.11 -16.84
N THR A 578 9.41 0.93 -17.21
CA THR A 578 8.85 -0.13 -16.34
C THR A 578 7.99 0.31 -15.14
N CYS A 579 6.68 0.36 -15.37
CA CYS A 579 5.68 0.07 -14.34
C CYS A 579 5.02 -1.26 -14.73
N THR A 580 5.39 -2.35 -14.07
CA THR A 580 4.85 -3.70 -14.32
C THR A 580 3.33 -3.71 -14.13
N ARG A 581 2.61 -4.43 -15.01
CA ARG A 581 1.17 -4.72 -14.88
C ARG A 581 1.05 -6.18 -14.49
N ALA A 582 0.41 -6.49 -13.36
CA ALA A 582 -0.59 -7.55 -13.27
C ALA A 582 -1.32 -7.49 -11.92
N ASP A 583 -2.62 -7.18 -11.99
CA ASP A 583 -3.67 -7.97 -11.36
C ASP A 583 -4.91 -7.90 -12.28
N CYS A 584 -4.95 -8.83 -13.25
CA CYS A 584 -6.14 -9.54 -13.73
C CYS A 584 -5.66 -10.63 -14.70
N SER A 585 -6.00 -11.86 -14.34
CA SER A 585 -5.48 -13.16 -14.75
C SER A 585 -5.65 -13.53 -16.23
N VAL A 586 -4.61 -14.09 -16.86
CA VAL A 586 -4.48 -15.45 -17.45
C VAL A 586 -3.06 -15.53 -18.06
N ALA A 587 -2.37 -16.64 -17.82
CA ALA A 587 -1.01 -16.92 -18.23
C ALA A 587 -0.79 -16.86 -19.75
N GLN A 588 0.28 -16.19 -20.18
CA GLN A 588 1.34 -16.66 -21.09
C GLN A 588 2.22 -15.47 -21.49
N TRP A 589 3.47 -15.45 -21.01
CA TRP A 589 4.54 -14.59 -21.51
C TRP A 589 5.54 -15.46 -22.26
N ASN A 590 5.61 -15.27 -23.58
CA ASN A 590 6.86 -15.36 -24.33
C ASN A 590 7.33 -13.92 -24.60
N GLN A 591 8.66 -13.76 -24.60
CA GLN A 591 9.44 -12.52 -24.77
C GLN A 591 9.03 -11.76 -26.05
N GLU A 592 9.14 -10.42 -26.15
CA GLU A 592 10.39 -9.67 -26.32
C GLU A 592 10.09 -8.15 -26.39
N GLY A 593 11.03 -7.29 -25.94
CA GLY A 593 11.19 -5.93 -26.48
C GLY A 593 11.22 -4.73 -25.50
N VAL A 594 12.28 -4.60 -24.68
CA VAL A 594 12.80 -3.31 -24.16
C VAL A 594 14.31 -3.28 -24.44
N ASP A 595 14.86 -2.14 -24.83
CA ASP A 595 16.30 -1.86 -24.94
C ASP A 595 16.65 -0.80 -23.87
N GLU A 596 17.25 -1.04 -22.71
CA GLU A 596 18.13 -2.11 -22.17
C GLU A 596 19.67 -1.96 -22.36
N GLY A 597 20.16 -0.82 -22.84
CA GLY A 597 21.58 -0.68 -23.25
C GLY A 597 22.72 -0.63 -22.21
N ALA A 598 22.51 -0.59 -20.88
CA ALA A 598 23.66 -0.61 -19.92
C ALA A 598 23.37 -1.17 -18.52
N THR A 599 22.15 -1.02 -18.00
CA THR A 599 21.70 -1.72 -16.77
C THR A 599 21.06 -3.07 -17.08
N ALA A 600 20.67 -3.28 -18.33
CA ALA A 600 19.96 -4.48 -18.71
C ALA A 600 20.77 -5.43 -19.59
N GLN A 601 21.89 -4.97 -20.19
CA GLN A 601 23.03 -5.86 -20.43
C GLN A 601 23.55 -6.55 -19.16
N LEU A 602 23.31 -5.99 -17.97
CA LEU A 602 23.69 -6.60 -16.71
C LEU A 602 22.64 -7.62 -16.24
N LEU A 603 21.33 -7.36 -16.39
CA LEU A 603 20.25 -8.23 -15.93
C LEU A 603 19.81 -9.30 -16.94
N SER A 604 20.45 -9.39 -18.11
CA SER A 604 20.05 -10.27 -19.23
C SER A 604 20.51 -11.72 -19.13
N HIS A 605 21.27 -12.09 -18.10
CA HIS A 605 21.85 -13.42 -18.00
C HIS A 605 20.91 -14.30 -17.16
N SER A 606 20.17 -15.20 -17.83
CA SER A 606 19.51 -16.33 -17.16
C SER A 606 20.51 -17.30 -16.54
N SER A 607 21.78 -17.19 -16.93
CA SER A 607 22.93 -17.99 -16.51
C SER A 607 24.24 -17.28 -16.89
N TYR A 608 25.30 -17.40 -16.10
CA TYR A 608 26.64 -16.92 -16.45
C TYR A 608 27.45 -17.97 -17.25
N PRO A 609 28.33 -17.57 -18.19
CA PRO A 609 29.05 -18.51 -19.05
C PRO A 609 29.97 -19.50 -18.32
N ASP A 610 30.42 -19.10 -17.15
CA ASP A 610 31.33 -19.81 -16.25
C ASP A 610 30.59 -20.49 -15.07
N GLU A 611 29.24 -20.50 -15.08
CA GLU A 611 28.47 -21.15 -14.03
C GLU A 611 28.22 -22.65 -14.34
N GLU A 612 28.30 -23.51 -13.32
CA GLU A 612 27.96 -24.94 -13.45
C GLU A 612 26.47 -25.21 -13.16
N GLY A 613 25.81 -24.23 -12.54
CA GLY A 613 24.42 -24.29 -12.12
C GLY A 613 23.96 -22.99 -11.45
N PRO A 614 22.66 -22.84 -11.16
CA PRO A 614 22.06 -21.59 -10.70
C PRO A 614 22.51 -21.16 -9.30
N LYS A 615 23.17 -22.05 -8.55
CA LYS A 615 23.76 -21.76 -7.23
C LYS A 615 25.29 -21.65 -7.27
N HIS A 616 25.93 -21.84 -8.43
CA HIS A 616 27.37 -21.59 -8.58
C HIS A 616 27.65 -20.07 -8.54
N TRP A 617 28.56 -19.66 -7.67
CA TRP A 617 29.04 -18.27 -7.59
C TRP A 617 30.35 -18.12 -8.35
N SER A 618 30.24 -17.99 -9.68
CA SER A 618 31.39 -17.78 -10.55
C SER A 618 31.94 -16.35 -10.45
N ASP A 619 33.15 -16.13 -10.95
CA ASP A 619 33.78 -14.80 -11.00
C ASP A 619 32.89 -13.79 -11.74
N SER A 620 32.28 -14.20 -12.87
CA SER A 620 31.36 -13.34 -13.62
C SER A 620 30.13 -12.93 -12.80
N ARG A 621 29.61 -13.84 -11.95
CA ARG A 621 28.48 -13.58 -11.06
C ARG A 621 28.86 -12.65 -9.92
N TYR A 622 30.00 -12.88 -9.28
CA TYR A 622 30.53 -11.98 -8.25
C TYR A 622 30.76 -10.58 -8.80
N GLU A 623 31.37 -10.46 -9.98
CA GLU A 623 31.57 -9.17 -10.65
C GLU A 623 30.24 -8.46 -10.89
N HIS A 624 29.24 -9.19 -11.37
CA HIS A 624 27.91 -8.64 -11.61
C HIS A 624 27.27 -8.10 -10.33
N VAL A 625 27.24 -8.89 -9.24
CA VAL A 625 26.67 -8.47 -7.96
C VAL A 625 27.44 -7.30 -7.35
N MET A 626 28.78 -7.31 -7.41
CA MET A 626 29.61 -6.19 -6.95
C MET A 626 29.31 -4.90 -7.72
N LYS A 627 29.12 -4.96 -9.05
CA LYS A 627 28.70 -3.82 -9.86
C LYS A 627 27.33 -3.30 -9.45
N LEU A 628 26.37 -4.18 -9.16
CA LEU A 628 25.05 -3.79 -8.65
C LEU A 628 25.14 -3.12 -7.27
N ARG A 629 25.86 -3.72 -6.32
CA ARG A 629 26.08 -3.13 -4.98
C ARG A 629 26.78 -1.78 -5.08
N GLN A 630 27.78 -1.65 -5.95
CA GLN A 630 28.47 -0.38 -6.22
C GLN A 630 27.53 0.68 -6.81
N ALA A 631 26.70 0.30 -7.77
CA ALA A 631 25.73 1.21 -8.38
C ALA A 631 24.70 1.69 -7.35
N ALA A 632 24.24 0.81 -6.46
CA ALA A 632 23.36 1.17 -5.35
C ALA A 632 24.04 2.15 -4.37
N LEU A 633 25.29 1.87 -3.97
CA LEU A 633 26.07 2.75 -3.10
C LEU A 633 26.29 4.14 -3.73
N LYS A 634 26.63 4.19 -5.02
CA LYS A 634 26.79 5.45 -5.77
C LYS A 634 25.46 6.21 -5.84
N SER A 635 24.36 5.51 -6.15
CA SER A 635 23.03 6.12 -6.22
C SER A 635 22.61 6.71 -4.87
N ALA A 636 22.87 6.01 -3.76
CA ALA A 636 22.58 6.53 -2.43
C ALA A 636 23.39 7.80 -2.11
N ARG A 637 24.69 7.84 -2.47
CA ARG A 637 25.52 9.05 -2.35
C ARG A 637 25.01 10.18 -3.24
N ASP A 638 24.63 9.89 -4.48
CA ASP A 638 24.12 10.86 -5.44
C ASP A 638 22.75 11.44 -5.02
N MET A 639 21.98 10.68 -4.25
CA MET A 639 20.72 11.09 -3.62
C MET A 639 20.90 11.75 -2.24
N TRP A 640 22.13 11.82 -1.74
CA TRP A 640 22.49 12.38 -0.42
C TRP A 640 21.76 11.65 0.72
N ALA A 641 21.61 10.33 0.59
CA ALA A 641 21.06 9.51 1.66
C ALA A 641 22.01 9.53 2.88
N ASP A 642 21.44 9.66 4.09
CA ASP A 642 22.20 9.59 5.34
C ASP A 642 22.77 8.18 5.58
N TYR A 643 22.01 7.16 5.17
CA TYR A 643 22.35 5.76 5.34
C TYR A 643 21.98 4.95 4.10
N ILE A 644 22.67 3.84 3.89
CA ILE A 644 22.25 2.79 2.96
C ILE A 644 22.28 1.45 3.69
N MET A 645 21.18 0.69 3.61
CA MET A 645 21.09 -0.66 4.15
C MET A 645 21.08 -1.65 2.99
N PHE A 646 22.05 -2.55 2.96
CA PHE A 646 22.04 -3.70 2.06
C PHE A 646 21.30 -4.84 2.75
N VAL A 647 20.39 -5.47 2.02
CA VAL A 647 19.59 -6.62 2.50
C VAL A 647 19.48 -7.62 1.35
N ASP A 648 20.14 -8.77 1.48
CA ASP A 648 19.96 -9.84 0.50
C ASP A 648 18.54 -10.42 0.63
N SER A 649 17.95 -10.81 -0.51
CA SER A 649 16.52 -11.13 -0.66
C SER A 649 16.05 -12.37 0.09
N ASP A 650 17.00 -13.22 0.48
CA ASP A 650 16.80 -14.47 1.21
C ASP A 650 16.94 -14.31 2.73
N ASN A 651 17.23 -13.10 3.23
CA ASN A 651 17.27 -12.82 4.67
C ASN A 651 15.87 -12.49 5.22
N LEU A 652 15.51 -13.13 6.33
CA LEU A 652 14.25 -12.92 7.05
C LEU A 652 14.45 -11.93 8.21
N ILE A 653 14.25 -10.65 7.97
CA ILE A 653 14.32 -9.61 9.02
C ILE A 653 13.00 -9.58 9.79
N THR A 654 12.96 -10.26 10.93
CA THR A 654 11.75 -10.42 11.74
C THR A 654 11.56 -9.31 12.76
N ASN A 655 12.62 -8.59 13.14
CA ASN A 655 12.55 -7.48 14.07
C ASN A 655 12.26 -6.16 13.33
N PRO A 656 11.09 -5.53 13.52
CA PRO A 656 10.71 -4.30 12.82
C PRO A 656 11.57 -3.09 13.19
N ASP A 657 12.25 -3.13 14.34
CA ASP A 657 13.09 -2.03 14.83
C ASP A 657 14.56 -2.14 14.36
N THR A 658 14.89 -3.15 13.54
CA THR A 658 16.27 -3.43 13.10
C THR A 658 17.01 -2.18 12.59
N LEU A 659 16.40 -1.41 11.69
CA LEU A 659 17.04 -0.22 11.12
C LEU A 659 17.35 0.84 12.21
N SER A 660 16.38 1.12 13.08
CA SER A 660 16.52 2.09 14.18
C SER A 660 17.59 1.67 15.18
N LEU A 661 17.62 0.37 15.53
CA LEU A 661 18.61 -0.20 16.45
C LEU A 661 20.02 -0.11 15.87
N LEU A 662 20.21 -0.43 14.60
CA LEU A 662 21.51 -0.32 13.93
C LEU A 662 21.99 1.14 13.81
N ILE A 663 21.08 2.06 13.51
CA ILE A 663 21.37 3.50 13.51
C ILE A 663 21.85 3.97 14.89
N ALA A 664 21.21 3.48 15.97
CA ALA A 664 21.55 3.83 17.35
C ALA A 664 22.95 3.37 17.77
N GLU A 665 23.52 2.31 17.16
CA GLU A 665 24.90 1.88 17.43
C GLU A 665 25.95 2.90 16.95
N ASN A 666 25.56 3.85 16.08
CA ASN A 666 26.41 4.92 15.56
C ASN A 666 27.76 4.40 15.04
N LYS A 667 27.74 3.39 14.18
CA LYS A 667 28.92 2.80 13.52
C LYS A 667 28.92 3.12 12.03
N THR A 668 30.10 3.14 11.41
CA THR A 668 30.21 3.40 9.97
C THR A 668 29.66 2.24 9.15
N VAL A 669 29.97 1.00 9.54
CA VAL A 669 29.41 -0.23 8.97
C VAL A 669 28.97 -1.13 10.13
N VAL A 670 27.69 -1.51 10.16
CA VAL A 670 27.15 -2.39 11.21
C VAL A 670 26.11 -3.36 10.65
N ALA A 671 26.23 -4.63 11.02
CA ALA A 671 25.30 -5.68 10.66
C ALA A 671 24.46 -6.12 11.88
N PRO A 672 23.17 -6.42 11.70
CA PRO A 672 22.43 -7.22 12.66
C PRO A 672 22.92 -8.67 12.59
N MET A 673 23.14 -9.31 13.73
CA MET A 673 23.45 -10.75 13.75
C MET A 673 22.20 -11.54 13.38
N LEU A 674 22.26 -12.26 12.26
CA LEU A 674 21.19 -13.11 11.77
C LEU A 674 21.42 -14.57 12.19
N ASP A 675 20.35 -15.22 12.61
CA ASP A 675 20.36 -16.61 13.07
C ASP A 675 20.18 -17.59 11.89
N SER A 676 21.02 -18.63 11.82
CA SER A 676 20.86 -19.78 10.92
C SER A 676 20.78 -21.08 11.73
N ARG A 677 20.38 -22.17 11.07
CA ARG A 677 20.30 -23.51 11.68
C ARG A 677 21.65 -24.06 12.14
N ALA A 678 22.72 -23.72 11.44
CA ALA A 678 24.06 -24.25 11.69
C ALA A 678 24.96 -23.21 12.40
N ALA A 679 26.26 -23.52 12.45
CA ALA A 679 27.26 -22.57 12.90
C ALA A 679 27.57 -21.46 11.86
N TYR A 680 26.87 -21.43 10.73
CA TYR A 680 26.95 -20.38 9.71
C TYR A 680 26.31 -19.08 10.23
N SER A 681 26.83 -17.92 9.84
CA SER A 681 26.25 -16.62 10.19
C SER A 681 26.75 -15.54 9.26
N ASN A 682 26.11 -14.38 9.30
CA ASN A 682 26.43 -13.24 8.45
C ASN A 682 27.66 -12.41 8.88
N PHE A 683 28.59 -13.02 9.65
CA PHE A 683 29.80 -12.36 10.12
C PHE A 683 30.92 -13.35 10.43
N TRP A 684 32.18 -12.90 10.36
CA TRP A 684 33.35 -13.68 10.77
C TRP A 684 34.06 -13.02 11.95
N CYS A 685 34.53 -13.78 12.93
CA CYS A 685 35.34 -13.24 14.03
C CYS A 685 36.85 -13.22 13.75
N GLY A 686 37.28 -13.73 12.60
CA GLY A 686 38.69 -13.82 12.23
C GLY A 686 38.83 -14.06 10.74
N MET A 687 39.94 -13.56 10.18
CA MET A 687 40.37 -13.82 8.80
C MET A 687 41.83 -14.27 8.78
N THR A 688 42.20 -15.06 7.78
CA THR A 688 43.61 -15.43 7.51
C THR A 688 44.35 -14.26 6.84
N SER A 689 45.66 -14.39 6.64
CA SER A 689 46.46 -13.41 5.89
C SER A 689 46.04 -13.29 4.41
N GLN A 690 45.39 -14.32 3.87
CA GLN A 690 44.86 -14.36 2.52
C GLN A 690 43.37 -13.95 2.45
N GLY A 691 42.78 -13.51 3.56
CA GLY A 691 41.40 -13.01 3.58
C GLY A 691 40.31 -14.07 3.79
N TYR A 692 40.67 -15.34 3.98
CA TYR A 692 39.71 -16.43 4.20
C TYR A 692 39.20 -16.52 5.64
N TYR A 693 38.09 -17.23 5.84
CA TYR A 693 37.49 -17.44 7.15
C TYR A 693 38.46 -18.05 8.17
N LYS A 694 38.44 -17.53 9.40
CA LYS A 694 39.14 -18.11 10.55
C LYS A 694 38.25 -18.12 11.80
N ARG A 695 37.86 -19.31 12.27
CA ARG A 695 37.13 -19.47 13.55
C ARG A 695 38.01 -18.99 14.71
N THR A 696 37.45 -18.15 15.58
CA THR A 696 38.11 -17.71 16.82
C THR A 696 37.30 -18.15 18.05
N PRO A 697 37.92 -18.22 19.24
CA PRO A 697 37.22 -18.56 20.49
C PRO A 697 36.05 -17.62 20.81
N ALA A 698 36.06 -16.39 20.29
CA ALA A 698 35.00 -15.41 20.50
C ALA A 698 33.72 -15.71 19.69
N TYR A 699 33.81 -16.50 18.61
CA TYR A 699 32.71 -16.70 17.69
C TYR A 699 31.49 -17.36 18.34
N ILE A 700 31.68 -18.53 18.99
CA ILE A 700 30.56 -19.29 19.56
C ILE A 700 29.82 -18.51 20.66
N PRO A 701 30.52 -17.85 21.62
CA PRO A 701 29.85 -17.02 22.63
C PRO A 701 29.06 -15.84 22.06
N ILE A 702 29.55 -15.21 20.97
CA ILE A 702 28.81 -14.12 20.30
C ILE A 702 27.60 -14.70 19.56
N ARG A 703 27.79 -15.77 18.79
CA ARG A 703 26.74 -16.40 17.98
C ARG A 703 25.59 -16.96 18.81
N ARG A 704 25.89 -17.57 19.97
CA ARG A 704 24.91 -18.09 20.93
C ARG A 704 24.28 -17.01 21.81
N ARG A 705 24.75 -15.77 21.69
CA ARG A 705 24.37 -14.63 22.56
C ARG A 705 24.71 -14.85 24.05
N ASP A 706 25.68 -15.72 24.35
CA ASP A 706 26.29 -15.83 25.68
C ASP A 706 27.00 -14.51 26.05
N ARG A 707 27.56 -13.84 25.03
CA ARG A 707 28.08 -12.48 25.11
C ARG A 707 27.24 -11.58 24.21
N ARG A 708 26.45 -10.68 24.81
CA ARG A 708 25.61 -9.70 24.10
C ARG A 708 26.32 -8.36 23.94
N GLY A 709 26.20 -7.73 22.78
CA GLY A 709 26.83 -6.45 22.47
C GLY A 709 26.91 -6.13 20.98
N CYS A 710 27.69 -5.09 20.66
CA CYS A 710 28.08 -4.75 19.30
C CYS A 710 29.60 -4.95 19.19
N PHE A 711 30.03 -5.93 18.41
CA PHE A 711 31.41 -6.43 18.38
C PHE A 711 32.10 -6.00 17.10
N ALA A 712 33.34 -5.54 17.21
CA ALA A 712 34.21 -5.32 16.06
C ALA A 712 34.56 -6.68 15.44
N VAL A 713 34.33 -6.80 14.14
CA VAL A 713 34.56 -8.03 13.37
C VAL A 713 35.23 -7.71 12.04
N PRO A 714 36.13 -8.56 11.53
CA PRO A 714 36.82 -8.33 10.28
C PRO A 714 35.94 -8.46 9.03
N MET A 715 34.73 -9.03 9.12
CA MET A 715 33.81 -9.14 7.98
C MET A 715 32.35 -9.28 8.44
N VAL A 716 31.45 -8.58 7.76
CA VAL A 716 29.99 -8.78 7.81
C VAL A 716 29.44 -8.86 6.39
N HIS A 717 28.38 -9.63 6.18
CA HIS A 717 27.74 -9.78 4.88
C HIS A 717 26.22 -9.91 4.97
N SER A 718 25.58 -10.12 3.82
CA SER A 718 24.14 -10.36 3.62
C SER A 718 23.20 -9.23 4.02
N THR A 719 23.19 -8.81 5.29
CA THR A 719 22.45 -7.64 5.75
C THR A 719 23.34 -6.74 6.59
N PHE A 720 23.50 -5.47 6.19
CA PHE A 720 24.28 -4.49 6.93
C PHE A 720 23.93 -3.06 6.53
N LEU A 721 24.18 -2.13 7.45
CA LEU A 721 23.96 -0.69 7.32
C LEU A 721 25.30 0.04 7.17
N ILE A 722 25.36 0.98 6.24
CA ILE A 722 26.46 1.95 6.12
C ILE A 722 25.94 3.35 6.45
N ASP A 723 26.64 4.05 7.36
CA ASP A 723 26.42 5.47 7.66
C ASP A 723 27.21 6.35 6.69
N LEU A 724 26.52 6.94 5.72
CA LEU A 724 27.10 7.72 4.62
C LEU A 724 27.48 9.14 5.06
N ARG A 725 27.03 9.59 6.23
CA ARG A 725 27.37 10.91 6.77
C ARG A 725 28.81 10.96 7.28
N LYS A 726 29.39 9.79 7.61
CA LYS A 726 30.77 9.68 8.09
C LYS A 726 31.75 9.78 6.94
N ALA A 727 32.75 10.66 7.06
CA ALA A 727 33.73 10.93 6.00
C ALA A 727 34.43 9.65 5.49
N ALA A 728 34.77 8.73 6.40
CA ALA A 728 35.43 7.47 6.07
C ALA A 728 34.60 6.57 5.12
N SER A 729 33.27 6.70 5.13
CA SER A 729 32.39 5.94 4.24
C SER A 729 32.61 6.27 2.75
N ARG A 730 33.20 7.43 2.42
CA ARG A 730 33.44 7.88 1.03
C ARG A 730 34.43 6.98 0.28
N ASN A 731 35.35 6.36 1.02
CA ASN A 731 36.40 5.50 0.47
C ASN A 731 35.96 4.04 0.31
N LEU A 732 34.74 3.70 0.75
CA LEU A 732 34.19 2.36 0.58
C LEU A 732 33.74 2.13 -0.87
N ALA A 733 34.06 0.96 -1.42
CA ALA A 733 33.68 0.52 -2.74
C ALA A 733 33.48 -1.00 -2.77
N PHE A 734 32.52 -1.46 -3.59
CA PHE A 734 32.35 -2.86 -3.96
C PHE A 734 33.03 -3.15 -5.30
N TYR A 735 33.07 -2.17 -6.22
CA TYR A 735 33.65 -2.34 -7.55
C TYR A 735 34.16 -1.00 -8.14
N PRO A 736 35.24 -0.99 -8.95
CA PRO A 736 36.20 -2.10 -9.12
C PRO A 736 36.89 -2.43 -7.78
N PRO A 737 37.43 -3.65 -7.62
CA PRO A 737 38.27 -3.96 -6.46
C PRO A 737 39.40 -2.94 -6.29
N HIS A 738 39.87 -2.79 -5.06
CA HIS A 738 41.01 -1.92 -4.78
C HIS A 738 42.24 -2.33 -5.61
N PRO A 739 43.07 -1.41 -6.12
CA PRO A 739 44.23 -1.75 -6.96
C PRO A 739 45.19 -2.76 -6.33
N ASP A 740 45.34 -2.73 -5.00
CA ASP A 740 46.19 -3.65 -4.24
C ASP A 740 45.50 -4.98 -3.86
N TYR A 741 44.30 -5.24 -4.38
CA TYR A 741 43.55 -6.46 -4.07
C TYR A 741 44.19 -7.68 -4.75
N THR A 742 44.57 -8.67 -3.95
CA THR A 742 45.29 -9.89 -4.40
C THR A 742 44.66 -11.17 -3.84
N TRP A 743 43.49 -11.06 -3.20
CA TRP A 743 42.78 -12.19 -2.59
C TRP A 743 41.75 -12.77 -3.57
N SER A 744 41.00 -13.78 -3.12
CA SER A 744 39.96 -14.44 -3.91
C SER A 744 38.89 -13.47 -4.38
N PHE A 745 38.37 -13.65 -5.59
CA PHE A 745 37.40 -12.74 -6.18
C PHE A 745 35.98 -13.07 -5.69
N ASP A 746 35.62 -12.50 -4.53
CA ASP A 746 34.36 -12.72 -3.82
C ASP A 746 33.82 -11.37 -3.31
N ASP A 747 32.51 -11.12 -3.43
CA ASP A 747 31.93 -9.81 -3.11
C ASP A 747 32.09 -9.41 -1.63
N ILE A 748 32.03 -10.38 -0.71
CA ILE A 748 32.14 -10.12 0.73
C ILE A 748 33.60 -9.89 1.13
N ILE A 749 34.53 -10.63 0.51
CA ILE A 749 35.97 -10.50 0.79
C ILE A 749 36.52 -9.20 0.19
N VAL A 750 36.11 -8.87 -1.05
CA VAL A 750 36.48 -7.60 -1.71
C VAL A 750 36.00 -6.40 -0.91
N PHE A 751 34.74 -6.43 -0.44
CA PHE A 751 34.21 -5.34 0.37
C PHE A 751 34.88 -5.23 1.74
N ALA A 752 35.18 -6.36 2.39
CA ALA A 752 35.93 -6.37 3.65
C ALA A 752 37.33 -5.76 3.49
N PHE A 753 38.01 -6.08 2.39
CA PHE A 753 39.29 -5.47 2.05
C PHE A 753 39.16 -3.96 1.78
N SER A 754 38.12 -3.53 1.05
CA SER A 754 37.84 -2.10 0.86
C SER A 754 37.65 -1.37 2.19
N CYS A 755 36.88 -1.94 3.12
CA CYS A 755 36.72 -1.40 4.46
C CYS A 755 38.06 -1.31 5.20
N LYS A 756 38.89 -2.34 5.12
CA LYS A 756 40.23 -2.38 5.73
C LYS A 756 41.14 -1.27 5.18
N GLN A 757 41.19 -1.10 3.85
CA GLN A 757 42.01 -0.05 3.21
C GLN A 757 41.49 1.36 3.51
N ALA A 758 40.18 1.51 3.68
CA ALA A 758 39.57 2.77 4.10
C ALA A 758 39.69 3.05 5.62
N GLU A 759 40.38 2.18 6.38
CA GLU A 759 40.47 2.23 7.84
C GLU A 759 39.09 2.23 8.54
N VAL A 760 38.11 1.56 7.93
CA VAL A 760 36.74 1.43 8.44
C VAL A 760 36.55 0.07 9.11
N GLN A 761 36.36 0.09 10.43
CA GLN A 761 35.99 -1.10 11.19
C GLN A 761 34.52 -1.49 10.98
N MET A 762 34.30 -2.76 10.64
CA MET A 762 32.96 -3.38 10.59
C MET A 762 32.54 -3.91 11.97
N TYR A 763 31.23 -3.92 12.21
CA TYR A 763 30.64 -4.36 13.47
C TYR A 763 29.47 -5.30 13.26
N VAL A 764 29.28 -6.26 14.17
CA VAL A 764 28.07 -7.08 14.27
C VAL A 764 27.38 -6.84 15.61
N CYS A 765 26.06 -6.61 15.59
CA CYS A 765 25.25 -6.41 16.79
C CYS A 765 24.36 -7.62 17.06
N ASN A 766 24.43 -8.19 18.26
CA ASN A 766 23.61 -9.34 18.68
C ASN A 766 22.77 -9.05 19.93
N LYS A 767 22.58 -7.77 20.28
CA LYS A 767 21.81 -7.35 21.46
C LYS A 767 20.37 -7.87 21.43
N GLU A 768 19.79 -7.93 20.23
CA GLU A 768 18.45 -8.46 19.95
C GLU A 768 18.50 -9.68 19.01
N VAL A 769 17.35 -10.33 18.87
CA VAL A 769 17.08 -11.25 17.75
C VAL A 769 16.56 -10.39 16.59
N TYR A 770 17.38 -10.22 15.56
CA TYR A 770 17.07 -9.33 14.43
C TYR A 770 16.36 -10.06 13.27
N GLY A 771 16.73 -11.31 13.04
CA GLY A 771 16.24 -12.07 11.89
C GLY A 771 17.03 -13.35 11.66
N PHE A 772 16.76 -13.98 10.53
CA PHE A 772 17.28 -15.28 10.15
C PHE A 772 17.84 -15.27 8.73
N LEU A 773 18.73 -16.21 8.41
CA LEU A 773 19.26 -16.42 7.06
C LEU A 773 19.38 -17.91 6.72
N PRO A 774 19.18 -18.30 5.45
CA PRO A 774 19.46 -19.65 4.99
C PRO A 774 20.95 -19.95 5.00
N VAL A 775 21.27 -21.25 5.04
CA VAL A 775 22.63 -21.73 4.81
C VAL A 775 22.80 -21.89 3.29
N PRO A 776 23.88 -21.36 2.69
CA PRO A 776 24.13 -21.50 1.26
C PRO A 776 24.13 -22.96 0.80
N LEU A 777 23.44 -23.22 -0.31
CA LEU A 777 23.47 -24.52 -0.98
C LEU A 777 24.69 -24.65 -1.88
N ARG A 778 24.96 -25.89 -2.32
CA ARG A 778 26.09 -26.21 -3.21
C ARG A 778 25.91 -25.62 -4.61
N ALA A 779 27.01 -25.40 -5.31
CA ALA A 779 27.04 -24.90 -6.69
C ALA A 779 26.09 -25.64 -7.65
N HIS A 780 26.00 -26.97 -7.55
CA HIS A 780 25.15 -27.82 -8.41
C HIS A 780 23.69 -27.96 -7.94
N SER A 781 23.29 -27.25 -6.88
CA SER A 781 21.91 -27.33 -6.36
C SER A 781 20.95 -26.58 -7.29
N SER A 782 19.71 -27.06 -7.35
CA SER A 782 18.66 -26.45 -8.17
C SER A 782 17.95 -25.30 -7.44
N LEU A 783 17.18 -24.50 -8.17
CA LEU A 783 16.30 -23.48 -7.57
C LEU A 783 15.16 -24.10 -6.74
N GLN A 784 14.77 -25.35 -7.04
CA GLN A 784 13.81 -26.09 -6.22
C GLN A 784 14.42 -26.46 -4.86
N ASP A 785 15.70 -26.83 -4.83
CA ASP A 785 16.41 -27.08 -3.58
C ASP A 785 16.49 -25.80 -2.73
N GLU A 786 16.71 -24.65 -3.36
CA GLU A 786 16.69 -23.35 -2.69
C GLU A 786 15.31 -23.05 -2.05
N ALA A 787 14.24 -23.28 -2.80
CA ALA A 787 12.88 -23.05 -2.30
C ALA A 787 12.55 -23.95 -1.09
N GLU A 788 12.92 -25.23 -1.16
CA GLU A 788 12.73 -26.17 -0.04
C GLU A 788 13.63 -25.82 1.16
N SER A 789 14.87 -25.34 0.92
CA SER A 789 15.77 -24.85 1.97
C SER A 789 15.22 -23.61 2.66
N PHE A 790 14.73 -22.63 1.90
CA PHE A 790 14.15 -21.41 2.44
C PHE A 790 12.87 -21.67 3.24
N MET A 791 11.98 -22.53 2.73
CA MET A 791 10.81 -23.01 3.47
C MET A 791 11.22 -23.65 4.80
N HIS A 792 12.26 -24.50 4.80
CA HIS A 792 12.78 -25.11 6.02
C HIS A 792 13.27 -24.07 7.04
N VAL A 793 13.92 -22.98 6.61
CA VAL A 793 14.28 -21.87 7.53
C VAL A 793 13.03 -21.28 8.18
N GLN A 794 11.95 -21.05 7.43
CA GLN A 794 10.69 -20.54 7.99
C GLN A 794 10.11 -21.51 9.04
N LEU A 795 10.18 -22.82 8.80
CA LEU A 795 9.76 -23.83 9.75
C LEU A 795 10.60 -23.83 11.04
N GLU A 796 11.93 -23.65 10.94
CA GLU A 796 12.81 -23.55 12.12
C GLU A 796 12.53 -22.28 12.94
N VAL A 797 12.22 -21.15 12.30
CA VAL A 797 11.80 -19.92 12.99
C VAL A 797 10.56 -20.19 13.86
N MET A 798 9.59 -20.94 13.32
CA MET A 798 8.33 -21.27 14.00
C MET A 798 8.50 -22.15 15.25
N VAL A 799 9.68 -22.75 15.48
CA VAL A 799 9.94 -23.56 16.68
C VAL A 799 9.99 -22.68 17.94
N LYS A 800 10.58 -21.48 17.85
CA LYS A 800 10.80 -20.57 18.99
C LYS A 800 10.12 -19.22 18.84
N HIS A 801 9.65 -18.89 17.64
CA HIS A 801 9.07 -17.60 17.31
C HIS A 801 7.74 -17.78 16.58
N PRO A 802 6.89 -16.74 16.53
CA PRO A 802 5.71 -16.75 15.68
C PRO A 802 6.06 -16.96 14.19
N PRO A 803 5.12 -17.48 13.37
CA PRO A 803 5.32 -17.56 11.93
C PRO A 803 5.71 -16.21 11.32
N VAL A 804 6.67 -16.25 10.38
CA VAL A 804 7.08 -15.04 9.67
C VAL A 804 5.92 -14.56 8.82
N GLN A 805 5.43 -13.35 9.11
CA GLN A 805 4.30 -12.79 8.38
C GLN A 805 4.73 -12.39 6.97
N LEU A 806 4.01 -12.89 5.97
CA LEU A 806 4.17 -12.43 4.61
C LEU A 806 3.83 -10.94 4.55
N SER A 807 4.68 -10.16 3.89
CA SER A 807 4.38 -8.79 3.58
C SER A 807 3.07 -8.70 2.80
N GLN A 808 2.17 -7.80 3.20
CA GLN A 808 0.90 -7.55 2.50
C GLN A 808 1.08 -7.12 1.01
N PHE A 809 2.31 -6.82 0.60
CA PHE A 809 2.69 -6.42 -0.74
C PHE A 809 3.18 -7.59 -1.62
N ILE A 810 3.27 -8.81 -1.07
CA ILE A 810 3.75 -10.01 -1.78
C ILE A 810 2.58 -10.97 -1.94
N SER A 811 2.28 -11.35 -3.19
CA SER A 811 1.34 -12.43 -3.49
C SER A 811 2.07 -13.76 -3.47
N ALA A 812 1.73 -14.63 -2.52
CA ALA A 812 2.22 -16.01 -2.51
C ALA A 812 1.35 -16.89 -3.44
N PRO A 813 1.95 -17.85 -4.17
CA PRO A 813 1.18 -18.82 -4.95
C PRO A 813 0.26 -19.65 -4.05
N SER A 814 -0.89 -20.07 -4.59
CA SER A 814 -1.82 -20.94 -3.88
C SER A 814 -1.18 -22.31 -3.64
N LYS A 815 -1.09 -22.72 -2.38
CA LYS A 815 -0.59 -24.03 -1.99
C LYS A 815 -1.67 -25.10 -2.15
N THR A 816 -1.31 -26.24 -2.74
CA THR A 816 -2.23 -27.37 -2.91
C THR A 816 -1.78 -28.55 -2.06
N ALA A 817 -2.45 -28.76 -0.94
CA ALA A 817 -2.09 -29.82 -0.01
C ALA A 817 -2.48 -31.21 -0.54
N ASP A 818 -1.61 -32.20 -0.30
CA ASP A 818 -1.84 -33.59 -0.64
C ASP A 818 -1.47 -34.52 0.53
N LYS A 819 -1.88 -35.80 0.43
CA LYS A 819 -1.59 -36.82 1.45
C LYS A 819 -0.37 -37.67 1.12
N MET A 820 0.51 -37.24 0.20
CA MET A 820 1.77 -37.94 -0.14
C MET A 820 1.59 -39.42 -0.56
N GLY A 821 0.42 -39.76 -1.12
CA GLY A 821 0.08 -41.15 -1.47
C GLY A 821 -0.26 -42.06 -0.28
N PHE A 822 -0.43 -41.52 0.92
CA PHE A 822 -1.06 -42.20 2.06
C PHE A 822 -2.58 -42.09 1.95
N ASP A 823 -3.29 -43.09 2.49
CA ASP A 823 -4.76 -43.05 2.54
C ASP A 823 -5.24 -41.98 3.53
N GLU A 824 -4.48 -41.77 4.60
CA GLU A 824 -4.71 -40.74 5.60
C GLU A 824 -3.40 -40.31 6.26
N VAL A 825 -3.30 -39.02 6.56
CA VAL A 825 -2.23 -38.44 7.40
C VAL A 825 -2.89 -37.91 8.66
N PHE A 826 -2.56 -38.46 9.82
CA PHE A 826 -3.11 -38.06 11.11
C PHE A 826 -2.15 -37.12 11.84
N MET A 827 -2.71 -36.13 12.52
CA MET A 827 -1.97 -35.25 13.44
C MET A 827 -2.62 -35.31 14.83
N ILE A 828 -1.87 -35.81 15.82
CA ILE A 828 -2.31 -35.95 17.21
C ILE A 828 -2.00 -34.66 17.95
N ASN A 829 -3.02 -34.08 18.60
CA ASN A 829 -2.83 -32.93 19.47
C ASN A 829 -3.87 -32.85 20.58
N LEU A 830 -3.41 -32.50 21.78
CA LEU A 830 -4.29 -32.21 22.91
C LEU A 830 -5.07 -30.92 22.68
N LYS A 831 -6.40 -30.95 22.87
CA LYS A 831 -7.29 -29.80 22.64
C LYS A 831 -6.88 -28.51 23.37
N ARG A 832 -6.26 -28.64 24.54
CA ARG A 832 -5.76 -27.52 25.34
C ARG A 832 -4.43 -26.92 24.82
N ARG A 833 -3.66 -27.65 24.00
CA ARG A 833 -2.37 -27.21 23.42
C ARG A 833 -2.57 -26.54 22.07
N ARG A 834 -3.28 -25.42 22.06
CA ARG A 834 -3.52 -24.63 20.83
C ARG A 834 -2.22 -24.08 20.25
N ASP A 835 -1.27 -23.73 21.12
CA ASP A 835 0.08 -23.29 20.77
C ASP A 835 0.80 -24.29 19.83
N ARG A 836 0.82 -25.58 20.22
CA ARG A 836 1.45 -26.64 19.41
C ARG A 836 0.65 -26.96 18.16
N ARG A 837 -0.68 -26.94 18.26
CA ARG A 837 -1.61 -27.18 17.14
C ARG A 837 -1.39 -26.18 16.01
N GLU A 838 -1.44 -24.88 16.32
CA GLU A 838 -1.36 -23.81 15.33
C GLU A 838 0.00 -23.85 14.62
N ARG A 839 1.10 -24.00 15.37
CA ARG A 839 2.45 -24.16 14.82
C ARG A 839 2.53 -25.35 13.86
N MET A 840 2.07 -26.53 14.29
CA MET A 840 2.21 -27.76 13.52
C MET A 840 1.30 -27.78 12.28
N LEU A 841 0.06 -27.26 12.38
CA LEU A 841 -0.82 -27.09 11.23
C LEU A 841 -0.23 -26.12 10.20
N GLN A 842 0.36 -25.01 10.65
CA GLN A 842 1.07 -24.10 9.75
C GLN A 842 2.27 -24.81 9.11
N ALA A 843 3.06 -25.59 9.87
CA ALA A 843 4.21 -26.31 9.33
C ALA A 843 3.84 -27.37 8.27
N LEU A 844 2.69 -28.01 8.42
CA LEU A 844 2.13 -28.94 7.43
C LEU A 844 1.58 -28.18 6.22
N HIS A 845 0.91 -27.05 6.43
CA HIS A 845 0.44 -26.19 5.35
C HIS A 845 1.60 -25.64 4.49
N GLU A 846 2.70 -25.22 5.13
CA GLU A 846 3.91 -24.75 4.44
C GLU A 846 4.50 -25.81 3.52
N GLN A 847 4.47 -27.08 3.95
CA GLN A 847 4.94 -28.23 3.18
C GLN A 847 3.88 -28.85 2.25
N GLU A 848 2.70 -28.23 2.15
CA GLU A 848 1.58 -28.72 1.35
C GLU A 848 1.16 -30.17 1.71
N ILE A 849 1.10 -30.46 3.01
CA ILE A 849 0.67 -31.75 3.55
C ILE A 849 -0.74 -31.61 4.12
N ASP A 850 -1.69 -32.29 3.50
CA ASP A 850 -3.06 -32.40 4.01
C ASP A 850 -3.06 -33.40 5.17
N CYS A 851 -3.75 -33.06 6.27
CA CYS A 851 -3.81 -33.90 7.45
C CYS A 851 -5.16 -33.82 8.15
N ARG A 852 -5.53 -34.92 8.78
CA ARG A 852 -6.67 -35.01 9.70
C ARG A 852 -6.20 -34.81 11.13
N LEU A 853 -6.69 -33.75 11.75
CA LEU A 853 -6.51 -33.50 13.17
C LEU A 853 -7.27 -34.55 14.00
N VAL A 854 -6.56 -35.20 14.93
CA VAL A 854 -7.09 -36.14 15.92
C VAL A 854 -6.98 -35.49 17.29
N GLU A 855 -8.12 -35.26 17.94
CA GLU A 855 -8.14 -34.79 19.32
C GLU A 855 -7.55 -35.88 20.23
N ALA A 856 -6.38 -35.61 20.79
CA ALA A 856 -5.69 -36.54 21.69
C ALA A 856 -6.47 -36.71 23.00
N VAL A 857 -6.41 -37.91 23.56
CA VAL A 857 -7.03 -38.24 24.86
C VAL A 857 -6.28 -37.51 25.98
N ASP A 858 -7.00 -36.62 26.67
CA ASP A 858 -6.47 -35.94 27.83
C ASP A 858 -6.51 -36.83 29.06
N GLY A 859 -5.44 -37.58 29.28
CA GLY A 859 -5.34 -38.46 30.43
C GLY A 859 -5.47 -37.75 31.77
N LYS A 860 -5.08 -36.46 31.89
CA LYS A 860 -5.28 -35.68 33.14
C LYS A 860 -6.76 -35.47 33.46
N ALA A 861 -7.61 -35.42 32.44
CA ALA A 861 -9.05 -35.24 32.59
C ALA A 861 -9.82 -36.56 32.83
N MET A 862 -9.15 -37.71 32.72
CA MET A 862 -9.78 -39.02 32.93
C MET A 862 -9.93 -39.34 34.42
N ASN A 863 -11.10 -39.85 34.81
CA ASN A 863 -11.35 -40.36 36.16
C ASN A 863 -11.16 -41.90 36.24
N THR A 864 -11.00 -42.42 37.45
CA THR A 864 -10.75 -43.86 37.69
C THR A 864 -11.85 -44.76 37.09
N SER A 865 -13.12 -44.35 37.18
CA SER A 865 -14.25 -45.11 36.63
C SER A 865 -14.20 -45.24 35.10
N GLN A 866 -13.71 -44.23 34.38
CA GLN A 866 -13.49 -44.28 32.93
C GLN A 866 -12.35 -45.24 32.57
N VAL A 867 -11.28 -45.28 33.36
CA VAL A 867 -10.16 -46.21 33.16
C VAL A 867 -10.61 -47.65 33.37
N GLU A 868 -11.40 -47.90 34.42
CA GLU A 868 -12.00 -49.21 34.71
C GLU A 868 -12.98 -49.65 33.62
N ALA A 869 -13.84 -48.75 33.14
CA ALA A 869 -14.80 -49.03 32.07
C ALA A 869 -14.14 -49.43 30.73
N LEU A 870 -12.93 -48.91 30.47
CA LEU A 870 -12.13 -49.28 29.30
C LEU A 870 -11.36 -50.60 29.50
N GLY A 871 -11.46 -51.23 30.68
CA GLY A 871 -10.77 -52.47 31.01
C GLY A 871 -9.25 -52.32 31.07
N ILE A 872 -8.76 -51.12 31.39
CA ILE A 872 -7.34 -50.82 31.37
C ILE A 872 -6.66 -51.41 32.60
N GLN A 873 -5.69 -52.27 32.38
CA GLN A 873 -4.86 -52.87 33.42
C GLN A 873 -3.39 -52.68 33.05
N MET A 874 -2.60 -52.12 33.96
CA MET A 874 -1.16 -51.96 33.79
C MET A 874 -0.49 -53.35 33.76
N LEU A 875 0.57 -53.50 32.97
CA LEU A 875 1.37 -54.71 32.99
C LEU A 875 1.93 -54.97 34.41
N PRO A 876 1.68 -56.15 35.02
CA PRO A 876 2.22 -56.49 36.33
C PRO A 876 3.76 -56.40 36.35
N GLY A 877 4.31 -55.72 37.35
CA GLY A 877 5.76 -55.56 37.48
C GLY A 877 6.38 -54.43 36.64
N TYR A 878 5.60 -53.73 35.81
CA TYR A 878 6.10 -52.56 35.10
C TYR A 878 6.51 -51.44 36.06
N ARG A 879 7.73 -50.95 35.87
CA ARG A 879 8.24 -49.70 36.43
C ARG A 879 8.98 -48.98 35.32
N ASP A 880 8.68 -47.70 35.17
CA ASP A 880 9.43 -46.77 34.33
C ASP A 880 10.94 -47.01 34.52
N PRO A 881 11.68 -47.42 33.48
CA PRO A 881 13.10 -47.78 33.57
C PRO A 881 13.98 -46.66 34.13
N TYR A 882 13.53 -45.41 34.04
CA TYR A 882 14.32 -44.23 34.40
C TYR A 882 13.94 -43.62 35.75
N HIS A 883 12.67 -43.75 36.13
CA HIS A 883 12.12 -43.11 37.33
C HIS A 883 11.62 -44.12 38.39
N GLY A 884 11.55 -45.42 38.08
CA GLY A 884 11.10 -46.47 38.99
C GLY A 884 9.61 -46.42 39.37
N ARG A 885 8.83 -45.60 38.65
CA ARG A 885 7.42 -45.29 38.93
C ARG A 885 6.47 -46.08 38.00
N PRO A 886 5.21 -46.31 38.40
CA PRO A 886 4.18 -46.84 37.50
C PRO A 886 3.75 -45.80 36.44
N LEU A 887 2.92 -46.23 35.48
CA LEU A 887 2.37 -45.41 34.39
C LEU A 887 1.73 -44.11 34.91
N THR A 888 1.91 -43.01 34.18
CA THR A 888 1.17 -41.77 34.47
C THR A 888 -0.16 -41.71 33.73
N LYS A 889 -1.07 -40.85 34.22
CA LYS A 889 -2.27 -40.50 33.44
C LYS A 889 -1.92 -39.85 32.09
N GLY A 890 -0.84 -39.07 32.00
CA GLY A 890 -0.40 -38.49 30.74
C GLY A 890 0.04 -39.53 29.70
N GLU A 891 0.85 -40.51 30.11
CA GLU A 891 1.30 -41.64 29.28
C GLU A 891 0.13 -42.52 28.84
N LEU A 892 -0.85 -42.72 29.74
CA LEU A 892 -2.13 -43.37 29.43
C LEU A 892 -2.88 -42.65 28.29
N GLY A 893 -3.00 -41.32 28.38
CA GLY A 893 -3.66 -40.50 27.36
C GLY A 893 -2.94 -40.54 25.99
N CYS A 894 -1.61 -40.46 26.00
CA CYS A 894 -0.78 -40.62 24.82
C CYS A 894 -1.06 -41.97 24.13
N PHE A 895 -0.95 -43.08 24.88
CA PHE A 895 -1.21 -44.42 24.33
C PHE A 895 -2.63 -44.55 23.76
N LEU A 896 -3.66 -44.09 24.47
CA LEU A 896 -5.05 -44.18 24.01
C LEU A 896 -5.27 -43.38 22.71
N SER A 897 -4.55 -42.28 22.52
CA SER A 897 -4.60 -41.49 21.29
C SER A 897 -4.09 -42.29 20.08
N HIS A 898 -2.95 -42.97 20.21
CA HIS A 898 -2.43 -43.86 19.17
C HIS A 898 -3.32 -45.09 18.96
N TYR A 899 -3.82 -45.69 20.05
CA TYR A 899 -4.72 -46.84 20.00
C TYR A 899 -6.00 -46.55 19.20
N ASN A 900 -6.59 -45.37 19.39
CA ASN A 900 -7.77 -44.93 18.65
C ASN A 900 -7.47 -44.79 17.14
N ILE A 901 -6.29 -44.30 16.78
CA ILE A 901 -5.87 -44.24 15.37
C ILE A 901 -5.70 -45.66 14.81
N TRP A 902 -5.08 -46.59 15.54
CA TRP A 902 -4.96 -47.98 15.06
C TRP A 902 -6.33 -48.63 14.85
N LYS A 903 -7.28 -48.41 15.76
CA LYS A 903 -8.68 -48.82 15.58
C LYS A 903 -9.26 -48.25 14.31
N GLU A 904 -9.14 -46.94 14.12
CA GLU A 904 -9.70 -46.26 12.96
C GLU A 904 -9.09 -46.76 11.65
N VAL A 905 -7.77 -46.99 11.59
CA VAL A 905 -7.08 -47.58 10.44
C VAL A 905 -7.69 -48.94 10.08
N VAL A 906 -7.98 -49.77 11.08
CA VAL A 906 -8.60 -51.09 10.86
C VAL A 906 -10.06 -50.99 10.44
N GLU A 907 -10.84 -50.13 11.10
CA GLU A 907 -12.27 -49.92 10.83
C GLU A 907 -12.51 -49.35 9.44
N ARG A 908 -11.69 -48.38 9.01
CA ARG A 908 -11.75 -47.77 7.67
C ARG A 908 -11.02 -48.57 6.59
N GLY A 909 -10.25 -49.60 6.97
CA GLY A 909 -9.48 -50.41 6.02
C GLY A 909 -8.34 -49.66 5.33
N LEU A 910 -7.74 -48.65 5.98
CA LEU A 910 -6.67 -47.83 5.43
C LEU A 910 -5.40 -48.68 5.27
N GLN A 911 -4.88 -48.79 4.06
CA GLN A 911 -3.73 -49.64 3.74
C GLN A 911 -2.43 -49.07 4.32
N LYS A 912 -2.23 -47.76 4.20
CA LYS A 912 -1.05 -47.05 4.70
C LYS A 912 -1.44 -45.67 5.25
N SER A 913 -1.06 -45.40 6.49
CA SER A 913 -1.32 -44.13 7.15
C SER A 913 -0.04 -43.57 7.79
N LEU A 914 0.10 -42.26 7.75
CA LEU A 914 1.16 -41.52 8.43
C LEU A 914 0.59 -40.86 9.69
N VAL A 915 1.31 -40.92 10.80
CA VAL A 915 0.90 -40.32 12.08
C VAL A 915 1.97 -39.34 12.52
N PHE A 916 1.58 -38.11 12.85
CA PHE A 916 2.42 -37.07 13.45
C PHE A 916 1.91 -36.70 14.85
N GLU A 917 2.82 -36.43 15.79
CA GLU A 917 2.57 -35.67 17.02
C GLU A 917 2.78 -34.16 16.80
N ASP A 918 2.46 -33.36 17.81
CA ASP A 918 2.42 -31.89 17.73
C ASP A 918 3.72 -31.17 18.11
N ASP A 919 4.73 -31.88 18.58
CA ASP A 919 5.98 -31.34 19.14
C ASP A 919 7.24 -31.76 18.39
N LEU A 920 7.09 -32.06 17.09
CA LEU A 920 8.19 -32.31 16.17
C LEU A 920 8.53 -31.12 15.25
N ARG A 921 9.75 -31.14 14.70
CA ARG A 921 10.26 -30.27 13.63
C ARG A 921 10.81 -31.14 12.48
N PHE A 922 10.78 -30.59 11.27
CA PHE A 922 11.11 -31.32 10.04
C PHE A 922 12.54 -31.06 9.59
N GLU A 923 13.18 -32.09 9.06
CA GLU A 923 14.48 -31.99 8.38
C GLU A 923 14.34 -31.33 7.00
N ILE A 924 15.43 -30.75 6.48
CA ILE A 924 15.46 -30.19 5.12
C ILE A 924 15.09 -31.27 4.10
N PHE A 925 14.29 -30.89 3.11
CA PHE A 925 13.77 -31.78 2.06
C PHE A 925 12.87 -32.93 2.58
N PHE A 926 12.23 -32.79 3.74
CA PHE A 926 11.39 -33.82 4.38
C PHE A 926 10.41 -34.53 3.42
N LYS A 927 9.47 -33.78 2.82
CA LYS A 927 8.40 -34.35 1.97
C LYS A 927 8.99 -35.13 0.80
N ARG A 928 9.99 -34.57 0.11
CA ARG A 928 10.69 -35.22 -1.01
C ARG A 928 11.42 -36.49 -0.59
N ARG A 929 12.14 -36.45 0.53
CA ARG A 929 12.86 -37.62 1.08
C ARG A 929 11.90 -38.73 1.48
N LEU A 930 10.78 -38.39 2.14
CA LEU A 930 9.76 -39.35 2.52
C LEU A 930 9.10 -40.00 1.29
N MET A 931 8.74 -39.20 0.29
CA MET A 931 8.14 -39.70 -0.96
C MET A 931 9.07 -40.63 -1.74
N SER A 932 10.36 -40.29 -1.82
CA SER A 932 11.37 -41.16 -2.44
C SER A 932 11.44 -42.52 -1.74
N LEU A 933 11.47 -42.53 -0.41
CA LEU A 933 11.51 -43.76 0.39
C LEU A 933 10.25 -44.62 0.18
N MET A 934 9.08 -43.99 0.03
CA MET A 934 7.82 -44.71 -0.21
C MET A 934 7.72 -45.30 -1.62
N ARG A 935 8.42 -44.72 -2.60
CA ARG A 935 8.44 -45.21 -4.00
C ARG A 935 9.30 -46.47 -4.15
N ASP A 936 10.40 -46.58 -3.41
CA ASP A 936 11.38 -47.68 -3.51
C ASP A 936 10.89 -49.03 -2.93
N ARG A 937 9.59 -49.14 -2.60
CA ARG A 937 8.89 -50.32 -2.04
C ARG A 937 9.56 -50.92 -0.80
N MET A 938 8.94 -50.70 0.37
CA MET A 938 9.29 -51.34 1.65
C MET A 938 8.99 -52.85 1.72
N GLN A 939 9.39 -53.64 0.70
CA GLN A 939 9.36 -55.10 0.71
C GLN A 939 10.78 -55.63 0.83
N VAL A 940 11.21 -55.94 2.04
CA VAL A 940 12.37 -56.83 2.27
C VAL A 940 11.95 -57.86 3.30
N GLU A 941 12.50 -59.05 3.31
CA GLU A 941 12.29 -60.12 4.30
C GLU A 941 13.68 -60.42 4.91
N HIS A 942 13.83 -60.28 6.25
CA HIS A 942 14.98 -60.71 7.09
C HIS A 942 16.21 -59.76 7.24
N PRO A 943 16.95 -59.83 8.39
CA PRO A 943 17.23 -58.65 9.21
C PRO A 943 18.69 -58.15 9.31
N GLU A 944 18.82 -56.97 9.96
CA GLU A 944 20.00 -56.21 10.42
C GLU A 944 21.21 -56.12 9.48
N LYS A 945 20.95 -55.62 8.28
CA LYS A 945 21.92 -54.98 7.36
C LYS A 945 21.16 -53.85 6.65
N ALA A 946 21.88 -52.86 6.09
CA ALA A 946 21.26 -51.90 5.17
C ALA A 946 20.29 -52.64 4.25
N VAL A 947 19.02 -52.20 4.21
CA VAL A 947 17.97 -52.92 3.48
C VAL A 947 18.44 -53.07 2.03
N PRO A 948 18.75 -54.28 1.53
CA PRO A 948 19.43 -54.43 0.25
C PRO A 948 18.58 -53.77 -0.85
N ARG A 949 19.19 -52.84 -1.58
CA ARG A 949 18.60 -52.03 -2.67
C ARG A 949 17.78 -50.79 -2.26
N VAL A 950 17.55 -50.51 -0.97
CA VAL A 950 16.92 -49.25 -0.51
C VAL A 950 17.93 -48.42 0.28
N ARG A 951 18.36 -47.28 -0.29
CA ARG A 951 19.26 -46.35 0.40
C ARG A 951 18.51 -45.67 1.56
N ASN A 952 19.20 -45.40 2.66
CA ASN A 952 18.70 -44.60 3.80
C ASN A 952 17.58 -45.25 4.65
N LEU A 953 17.41 -46.57 4.57
CA LEU A 953 16.48 -47.33 5.41
C LEU A 953 17.23 -48.40 6.21
N VAL A 954 17.02 -48.41 7.52
CA VAL A 954 17.61 -49.38 8.46
C VAL A 954 16.50 -50.11 9.22
N GLU A 955 16.79 -51.26 9.79
CA GLU A 955 15.86 -51.86 10.75
C GLU A 955 15.78 -51.00 12.00
N ALA A 956 14.56 -50.83 12.53
CA ALA A 956 14.39 -50.04 13.74
C ALA A 956 14.97 -50.79 14.94
N ASP A 957 15.82 -50.10 15.69
CA ASP A 957 16.19 -50.49 17.05
C ASP A 957 15.19 -49.86 18.04
N TYR A 958 15.54 -49.83 19.34
CA TYR A 958 14.73 -49.20 20.38
C TYR A 958 14.33 -47.76 20.02
N SER A 959 13.02 -47.49 19.97
CA SER A 959 12.47 -46.19 19.56
C SER A 959 12.09 -45.34 20.77
N TYR A 960 12.84 -44.27 21.02
CA TYR A 960 12.46 -43.24 21.99
C TYR A 960 11.56 -42.19 21.33
N TRP A 961 10.48 -41.81 22.03
CA TRP A 961 9.52 -40.79 21.61
C TRP A 961 8.79 -41.11 20.28
N THR A 962 7.49 -41.32 20.35
CA THR A 962 6.67 -41.74 19.21
C THR A 962 6.21 -40.53 18.36
N LEU A 963 7.16 -39.65 18.01
CA LEU A 963 6.90 -38.35 17.35
C LEU A 963 6.18 -38.50 16.00
N ALA A 964 6.59 -39.46 15.18
CA ALA A 964 5.88 -39.83 13.97
C ALA A 964 6.21 -41.24 13.51
N TYR A 965 5.28 -41.87 12.81
CA TYR A 965 5.51 -43.16 12.16
C TYR A 965 4.51 -43.41 11.03
N VAL A 966 4.91 -44.29 10.10
CA VAL A 966 4.02 -44.87 9.09
C VAL A 966 3.54 -46.22 9.58
N ILE A 967 2.24 -46.50 9.46
CA ILE A 967 1.65 -47.79 9.82
C ILE A 967 0.82 -48.36 8.68
N SER A 968 0.94 -49.68 8.48
CA SER A 968 0.09 -50.42 7.53
C SER A 968 -1.15 -51.00 8.22
N LEU A 969 -2.18 -51.32 7.44
CA LEU A 969 -3.37 -52.02 7.94
C LEU A 969 -3.01 -53.28 8.74
N GLN A 970 -2.04 -54.06 8.24
CA GLN A 970 -1.57 -55.27 8.91
C GLN A 970 -0.85 -54.96 10.22
N GLY A 971 -0.02 -53.90 10.24
CA GLY A 971 0.63 -53.41 11.45
C GLY A 971 -0.39 -53.03 12.52
N ALA A 972 -1.40 -52.24 12.17
CA ALA A 972 -2.47 -51.84 13.09
C ALA A 972 -3.24 -53.05 13.65
N ARG A 973 -3.58 -54.04 12.80
CA ARG A 973 -4.21 -55.30 13.25
C ARG A 973 -3.35 -56.09 14.23
N LYS A 974 -2.03 -56.15 14.02
CA LYS A 974 -1.09 -56.83 14.94
C LYS A 974 -1.03 -56.12 16.29
N LEU A 975 -0.95 -54.79 16.30
CA LEU A 975 -0.94 -53.98 17.54
C LEU A 975 -2.23 -54.15 18.34
N LEU A 976 -3.41 -54.08 17.69
CA LEU A 976 -4.70 -54.28 18.35
C LEU A 976 -4.91 -55.73 18.82
N GLY A 977 -4.51 -56.71 18.00
CA GLY A 977 -4.62 -58.14 18.29
C GLY A 977 -3.82 -58.56 19.53
N ALA A 978 -2.78 -57.80 19.90
CA ALA A 978 -2.02 -58.00 21.12
C ALA A 978 -2.82 -57.70 22.40
N LYS A 979 -4.03 -57.11 22.30
CA LYS A 979 -4.90 -56.69 23.41
C LYS A 979 -4.17 -55.83 24.44
N PRO A 980 -3.57 -54.69 24.03
CA PRO A 980 -2.68 -53.92 24.90
C PRO A 980 -3.36 -53.26 26.10
N LEU A 981 -4.68 -52.99 26.04
CA LEU A 981 -5.39 -52.34 27.16
C LEU A 981 -5.38 -53.19 28.44
N ALA A 982 -5.42 -54.53 28.33
CA ALA A 982 -5.40 -55.42 29.50
C ALA A 982 -4.00 -55.65 30.09
N LYS A 983 -2.96 -55.09 29.46
CA LYS A 983 -1.55 -55.25 29.86
C LYS A 983 -0.75 -54.05 29.37
N MET A 984 -1.18 -52.88 29.83
CA MET A 984 -0.79 -51.61 29.27
C MET A 984 0.65 -51.23 29.65
N LEU A 985 1.37 -50.72 28.64
CA LEU A 985 2.68 -50.09 28.72
C LEU A 985 2.57 -48.71 28.02
N PRO A 986 3.47 -47.75 28.29
CA PRO A 986 3.63 -46.59 27.43
C PRO A 986 3.84 -46.99 25.97
N VAL A 987 3.46 -46.11 25.03
CA VAL A 987 3.50 -46.45 23.59
C VAL A 987 4.92 -46.69 23.09
N ASP A 988 5.88 -45.93 23.60
CA ASP A 988 7.31 -46.02 23.31
C ASP A 988 7.97 -47.28 23.91
N GLU A 989 7.36 -47.91 24.91
CA GLU A 989 7.77 -49.21 25.45
C GLU A 989 7.05 -50.36 24.72
N PHE A 990 5.76 -50.18 24.38
CA PHE A 990 4.93 -51.18 23.73
C PHE A 990 5.35 -51.47 22.29
N LEU A 991 5.69 -50.45 21.50
CA LEU A 991 6.09 -50.65 20.11
C LEU A 991 7.36 -51.51 20.01
N PRO A 992 8.49 -51.20 20.71
CA PRO A 992 9.67 -52.07 20.73
C PRO A 992 9.44 -53.49 21.22
N VAL A 993 8.48 -53.71 22.12
CA VAL A 993 8.06 -55.06 22.48
C VAL A 993 7.48 -55.77 21.26
N MET A 994 6.57 -55.13 20.51
CA MET A 994 5.88 -55.77 19.39
C MET A 994 6.78 -56.11 18.19
N PHE A 995 7.89 -55.38 18.01
CA PHE A 995 8.93 -55.69 17.02
C PHE A 995 10.20 -56.35 17.60
N ASP A 996 10.10 -56.87 18.84
CA ASP A 996 11.09 -57.71 19.52
C ASP A 996 12.48 -57.08 19.80
N LYS A 997 12.55 -55.75 19.89
CA LYS A 997 13.79 -54.99 20.19
C LYS A 997 13.83 -54.38 21.60
N HIS A 998 12.84 -54.67 22.44
CA HIS A 998 12.82 -54.16 23.81
C HIS A 998 13.96 -54.79 24.67
N PRO A 999 14.71 -54.01 25.47
CA PRO A 999 15.83 -54.49 26.28
C PRO A 999 15.37 -55.35 27.46
N VAL A 1000 14.20 -55.08 28.04
CA VAL A 1000 13.64 -55.85 29.16
C VAL A 1000 12.89 -57.09 28.64
N SER A 1001 13.46 -58.27 28.87
CA SER A 1001 12.88 -59.55 28.44
C SER A 1001 11.57 -59.91 29.12
N GLU A 1002 11.39 -59.53 30.39
CA GLU A 1002 10.17 -59.79 31.17
C GLU A 1002 8.93 -59.23 30.47
N TYR A 1003 9.00 -57.98 29.99
CA TYR A 1003 7.87 -57.33 29.31
C TYR A 1003 7.49 -58.07 28.03
N LYS A 1004 8.49 -58.55 27.27
CA LYS A 1004 8.27 -59.29 26.01
C LYS A 1004 7.50 -60.59 26.21
N THR A 1005 7.65 -61.27 27.35
CA THR A 1005 6.97 -62.56 27.60
C THR A 1005 5.45 -62.44 27.61
N HIS A 1006 4.91 -61.28 27.98
CA HIS A 1006 3.47 -61.04 28.05
C HIS A 1006 2.82 -60.79 26.69
N PHE A 1007 3.61 -60.56 25.63
CA PHE A 1007 3.13 -60.28 24.28
C PHE A 1007 3.60 -61.37 23.32
N SER A 1008 2.65 -62.06 22.70
CA SER A 1008 2.90 -63.06 21.65
C SER A 1008 1.69 -63.11 20.70
N PRO A 1009 1.89 -63.18 19.37
CA PRO A 1009 3.18 -63.14 18.66
C PRO A 1009 3.73 -61.71 18.49
N ARG A 1010 5.06 -61.54 18.62
CA ARG A 1010 5.79 -60.27 18.42
C ARG A 1010 6.37 -60.19 17.01
N ASN A 1011 5.48 -60.14 16.02
CA ASN A 1011 5.83 -60.22 14.61
C ASN A 1011 5.60 -58.90 13.85
N LEU A 1012 5.62 -57.77 14.56
CA LEU A 1012 5.60 -56.45 13.93
C LEU A 1012 6.96 -56.19 13.28
N ARG A 1013 6.95 -55.63 12.07
CA ARG A 1013 8.17 -55.29 11.34
C ARG A 1013 8.33 -53.78 11.38
N ALA A 1014 9.47 -53.31 11.86
CA ALA A 1014 9.73 -51.90 12.06
C ALA A 1014 11.05 -51.49 11.39
N PHE A 1015 11.06 -50.29 10.81
CA PHE A 1015 12.19 -49.72 10.09
C PHE A 1015 12.36 -48.26 10.51
N SER A 1016 13.59 -47.76 10.46
CA SER A 1016 13.95 -46.37 10.72
C SER A 1016 14.66 -45.76 9.50
N VAL A 1017 14.64 -44.43 9.40
CA VAL A 1017 15.29 -43.69 8.32
C VAL A 1017 16.60 -43.09 8.83
N GLU A 1018 17.68 -43.28 8.08
CA GLU A 1018 19.01 -42.76 8.41
C GLU A 1018 19.55 -41.91 7.24
N PRO A 1019 19.85 -40.61 7.42
CA PRO A 1019 19.64 -39.81 8.63
C PRO A 1019 18.15 -39.51 8.86
N LEU A 1020 17.78 -39.21 10.11
CA LEU A 1020 16.39 -38.93 10.51
C LEU A 1020 15.73 -37.83 9.66
N LEU A 1021 14.42 -37.93 9.54
CA LEU A 1021 13.57 -36.98 8.80
C LEU A 1021 12.90 -35.94 9.69
N ILE A 1022 12.80 -36.23 10.98
CA ILE A 1022 12.16 -35.38 11.97
C ILE A 1022 12.93 -35.44 13.28
N TYR A 1023 12.81 -34.37 14.04
CA TYR A 1023 13.41 -34.22 15.36
C TYR A 1023 12.39 -33.64 16.33
N PRO A 1024 12.53 -33.83 17.64
CA PRO A 1024 11.72 -33.09 18.61
C PRO A 1024 12.04 -31.59 18.52
N THR A 1025 11.05 -30.75 18.82
CA THR A 1025 11.23 -29.29 18.93
C THR A 1025 12.17 -28.91 20.07
N HIS A 1026 12.12 -29.65 21.18
CA HIS A 1026 12.94 -29.45 22.37
C HIS A 1026 13.35 -30.81 22.93
N TYR A 1027 14.60 -30.94 23.38
CA TYR A 1027 15.03 -32.11 24.14
C TYR A 1027 14.80 -31.90 25.63
N THR A 1028 14.75 -33.01 26.38
CA THR A 1028 14.62 -32.96 27.83
C THR A 1028 15.73 -32.11 28.45
N GLY A 1029 15.34 -31.11 29.23
CA GLY A 1029 16.24 -30.17 29.88
C GLY A 1029 16.62 -28.94 29.05
N ASP A 1030 16.19 -28.84 27.78
CA ASP A 1030 16.29 -27.59 27.02
C ASP A 1030 15.35 -26.53 27.61
N ASP A 1031 15.75 -25.25 27.53
CA ASP A 1031 14.89 -24.13 27.90
C ASP A 1031 13.60 -24.15 27.08
N GLY A 1032 12.45 -24.11 27.75
CA GLY A 1032 11.13 -24.20 27.11
C GLY A 1032 10.55 -25.63 26.98
N TYR A 1033 11.31 -26.68 27.35
CA TYR A 1033 10.78 -28.05 27.37
C TYR A 1033 9.66 -28.23 28.40
N VAL A 1034 8.50 -28.74 27.96
CA VAL A 1034 7.34 -29.07 28.78
C VAL A 1034 6.80 -30.43 28.35
N SER A 1035 6.73 -31.40 29.27
CA SER A 1035 6.18 -32.74 29.01
C SER A 1035 4.75 -32.88 29.53
N ASP A 1036 3.78 -33.11 28.65
CA ASP A 1036 2.39 -33.37 29.01
C ASP A 1036 2.14 -34.82 29.47
N THR A 1037 3.07 -35.73 29.17
CA THR A 1037 3.03 -37.16 29.56
C THR A 1037 3.68 -37.39 30.92
N GLU A 1038 4.84 -36.79 31.18
CA GLU A 1038 5.64 -37.09 32.36
C GLU A 1038 5.21 -36.27 33.59
N THR A 1039 4.64 -35.06 33.41
CA THR A 1039 4.19 -34.15 34.49
C THR A 1039 2.69 -34.32 34.81
N SER A 1040 2.29 -35.46 35.38
CA SER A 1040 0.89 -35.69 35.78
C SER A 1040 0.76 -36.42 37.12
N VAL A 1041 -0.29 -37.23 37.30
CA VAL A 1041 -0.50 -38.08 38.48
C VAL A 1041 -0.37 -39.54 38.08
N VAL A 1042 -0.12 -40.42 39.06
CA VAL A 1042 -0.10 -41.86 38.81
C VAL A 1042 -1.45 -42.33 38.27
N TRP A 1043 -1.44 -43.25 37.31
CA TRP A 1043 -2.62 -43.70 36.57
C TRP A 1043 -3.80 -44.14 37.45
N ASN A 1044 -3.54 -44.76 38.60
CA ASN A 1044 -4.54 -45.29 39.54
C ASN A 1044 -4.64 -44.53 40.87
N ASN A 1045 -3.89 -43.44 41.05
CA ASN A 1045 -3.92 -42.68 42.30
C ASN A 1045 -3.71 -41.18 42.06
N GLU A 1046 -4.79 -40.42 42.20
CA GLU A 1046 -4.83 -38.97 41.93
C GLU A 1046 -4.10 -38.14 42.99
N GLN A 1047 -3.81 -38.72 44.17
CA GLN A 1047 -3.12 -38.03 45.26
C GLN A 1047 -1.59 -38.00 45.09
N VAL A 1048 -1.05 -38.89 44.25
CA VAL A 1048 0.40 -38.99 44.00
C VAL A 1048 0.74 -38.19 42.74
N LYS A 1049 1.16 -36.94 42.95
CA LYS A 1049 1.76 -36.12 41.89
C LYS A 1049 3.13 -36.67 41.53
N THR A 1050 3.41 -36.81 40.25
CA THR A 1050 4.76 -37.12 39.77
C THR A 1050 5.45 -35.81 39.42
N ASP A 1051 6.47 -35.45 40.18
CA ASP A 1051 7.34 -34.31 39.86
C ASP A 1051 8.66 -34.80 39.26
N TRP A 1052 9.18 -34.03 38.31
CA TRP A 1052 10.30 -34.45 37.48
C TRP A 1052 11.62 -34.01 38.14
N ASP A 1053 12.32 -34.93 38.80
CA ASP A 1053 13.61 -34.62 39.43
C ASP A 1053 14.73 -34.52 38.38
N ARG A 1054 15.06 -33.28 37.99
CA ARG A 1054 16.01 -32.93 36.90
C ARG A 1054 17.42 -33.51 37.08
N ALA A 1055 17.81 -33.93 38.29
CA ALA A 1055 19.20 -34.25 38.62
C ALA A 1055 19.60 -35.72 38.41
N LYS A 1056 18.67 -36.67 38.22
CA LYS A 1056 18.96 -38.12 38.34
C LYS A 1056 18.67 -39.01 37.13
N SER A 1057 18.07 -38.50 36.05
CA SER A 1057 17.61 -39.37 34.95
C SER A 1057 18.73 -39.76 33.97
N GLN A 1058 18.94 -41.07 33.78
CA GLN A 1058 19.82 -41.62 32.72
C GLN A 1058 19.34 -41.24 31.32
N LYS A 1059 18.00 -41.12 31.14
CA LYS A 1059 17.33 -40.61 29.93
C LYS A 1059 17.88 -39.26 29.50
N MET A 1060 18.16 -38.36 30.46
CA MET A 1060 18.74 -37.04 30.16
C MET A 1060 20.12 -37.15 29.53
N ARG A 1061 20.98 -38.10 29.95
CA ARG A 1061 22.35 -38.21 29.41
C ARG A 1061 22.35 -38.77 27.99
N GLU A 1062 21.53 -39.81 27.75
CA GLU A 1062 21.35 -40.41 26.41
C GLU A 1062 20.70 -39.40 25.45
N GLN A 1063 19.69 -38.66 25.90
CA GLN A 1063 19.05 -37.61 25.10
C GLN A 1063 19.93 -36.36 24.92
N GLN A 1064 20.79 -36.02 25.88
CA GLN A 1064 21.80 -34.98 25.69
C GLN A 1064 22.88 -35.41 24.69
N ALA A 1065 23.24 -36.69 24.64
CA ALA A 1065 24.13 -37.22 23.60
C ALA A 1065 23.46 -37.12 22.22
N LEU A 1066 22.20 -37.54 22.10
CA LEU A 1066 21.39 -37.39 20.88
C LEU A 1066 21.15 -35.93 20.50
N SER A 1067 20.93 -35.03 21.45
CA SER A 1067 20.80 -33.58 21.21
C SER A 1067 22.11 -32.98 20.72
N ARG A 1068 23.26 -33.44 21.24
CA ARG A 1068 24.59 -33.02 20.77
C ARG A 1068 24.90 -33.61 19.40
N GLU A 1069 24.56 -34.86 19.13
CA GLU A 1069 24.68 -35.49 17.82
C GLU A 1069 23.75 -34.83 16.80
N ALA A 1070 22.48 -34.56 17.10
CA ALA A 1070 21.57 -33.84 16.23
C ALA A 1070 22.00 -32.39 15.99
N LYS A 1071 22.67 -31.75 16.96
CA LYS A 1071 23.30 -30.43 16.79
C LYS A 1071 24.64 -30.48 16.02
N ASN A 1072 25.26 -31.66 15.90
CA ASN A 1072 26.58 -31.86 15.25
C ASN A 1072 26.50 -32.64 13.92
N SER A 1073 25.42 -33.37 13.65
CA SER A 1073 25.12 -34.07 12.39
C SER A 1073 24.89 -33.07 11.26
N ASP A 1074 24.35 -31.90 11.62
CA ASP A 1074 24.21 -30.70 10.79
C ASP A 1074 25.56 -30.08 10.35
N VAL A 1075 26.70 -30.62 10.81
CA VAL A 1075 28.03 -30.15 10.39
C VAL A 1075 28.87 -31.27 9.74
N LEU A 1076 28.51 -32.56 9.87
CA LEU A 1076 29.50 -33.62 9.62
C LEU A 1076 29.09 -34.88 8.85
N GLN A 1077 27.82 -35.19 8.53
CA GLN A 1077 27.54 -36.54 7.97
C GLN A 1077 26.47 -36.65 6.87
N SER A 1078 26.05 -35.56 6.25
CA SER A 1078 25.45 -35.67 4.92
C SER A 1078 26.54 -35.47 3.86
N PRO A 1079 26.71 -36.37 2.88
CA PRO A 1079 27.51 -36.06 1.70
C PRO A 1079 26.91 -34.90 0.88
N LEU A 1080 25.81 -34.28 1.34
CA LEU A 1080 25.23 -32.99 0.88
C LEU A 1080 25.61 -31.75 1.74
N ASP A 1081 26.18 -31.90 2.95
CA ASP A 1081 26.41 -30.77 3.88
C ASP A 1081 27.90 -30.43 4.16
N SER A 1082 28.86 -31.18 3.61
CA SER A 1082 30.30 -30.92 3.81
C SER A 1082 30.84 -29.64 3.15
N ALA A 1083 30.01 -28.84 2.47
CA ALA A 1083 30.42 -27.74 1.61
C ALA A 1083 30.88 -26.47 2.35
N ALA A 1084 30.58 -26.32 3.65
CA ALA A 1084 31.02 -25.14 4.41
C ALA A 1084 32.55 -25.08 4.67
N ARG A 1085 33.33 -26.03 4.15
CA ARG A 1085 34.79 -26.04 4.25
C ARG A 1085 35.54 -25.70 2.97
N ASP A 1086 34.93 -25.92 1.81
CA ASP A 1086 35.64 -25.82 0.52
C ASP A 1086 35.26 -24.56 -0.30
N GLU A 1087 34.26 -23.79 0.14
CA GLU A 1087 33.86 -22.51 -0.46
C GLU A 1087 33.83 -21.33 0.57
N LEU A 1088 34.55 -21.44 1.70
CA LEU A 1088 34.67 -20.38 2.74
C LEU A 1088 36.10 -20.01 3.12
#